data_AF-A0A2V9R3Q6-F1
#
_entry.id   AF-A0A2V9R3Q6-F1
#
_cell.length_a   1.000
_cell.length_b   1.000
_cell.length_c   1.000
_cell.angle_alpha   90.00
_cell.angle_beta   90.00
_cell.angle_gamma   90.00
#
_symmetry.space_group_name_H-M   'P 1'
#
loop_
_entity.id
_entity.type
_entity.pdbx_description
1 polymer ?
#
loop_
_entity_poly.entity_id
_entity_poly.type
_entity_poly.pdbx_seq_one_letter_code
_entity_poly.pdbx_strand_id
1 'polypeptide(L)'
;MKRRTRPEVWRISLVAGLVMTTGYYLTPFAQGQGMGCTDAALTLAEQQLTDTIAYLSTSQHARSTDSNNSNKWKSVSASDWTSGFFSGWQWYIYEKTLNGSWMTRAKAQTANLQSQATNANNHDIGCKIFSSYGNGYRITRDPAYMSVIQTAAQTLATLYRPGAGVIESWPGYDSKITVIVDNMMNLELLFFAAQNGGDPNWYNMAVSHALKTIQNHVRADGSTYHVVDYNDDGTVYRKFTVQGAGNETTWSRGQAWGLYGFTMAYRYTKDARFLDAAQRLANYFINHLPPDYVPYWDFSMSGAEPRDSSSAAIAAAGLLELSTYAPSQTDKDRYYNAALNIQTSLSSTLYLGDRLATDGTVLHGTGSKPNGTEIDVSLIYGDYYFIQGCYRAKTPPPAPTGLTATPLSATQINLAWDALSGAIRYSVKRSTTPGGPYTMIAPPPVLTVHSYTDKSVSANTTYYYVVSALNVAGEGPYSTEVSATTPLPDTTPPTVSITTPANGATVSGTVTVSGTASDNVGVVGVRFKLDGANLGNEDTTAPYNVSWNTTTTPNGSHILTAVARDAAGNKTTSSTIRLTVSNSTGGQLSRFNPVADAYVRGGTYASQNFGTAFVLEEKNSNLDSYDRRTFLRFELSSITGTSISQATLKLYVTSLVDGTAPIAVFAVPSDSWTETGITWNNQPAFGSQLVSTSLPTTGWTSFNVTSFVNSQLAGDKKVSLMLWDSTQAMKLVRSNSRENSVNRPVLEVTP
;
A
#
# COMPACT_ATOMS: atom_id res chain seq x y z
N MET A 1 -50.88 59.07 -61.69
CA MET A 1 -52.17 58.46 -62.11
C MET A 1 -52.24 57.03 -61.52
N LYS A 2 -53.39 56.64 -60.95
CA LYS A 2 -53.84 55.30 -60.44
C LYS A 2 -52.83 54.14 -60.15
N ARG A 3 -52.93 53.64 -58.89
CA ARG A 3 -53.01 52.22 -58.39
C ARG A 3 -51.76 51.31 -58.49
N ARG A 4 -51.31 50.62 -57.42
CA ARG A 4 -51.81 49.34 -56.80
C ARG A 4 -51.94 48.21 -57.85
N THR A 5 -51.32 47.02 -57.76
CA THR A 5 -51.36 46.00 -56.66
C THR A 5 -50.19 44.98 -56.66
N ARG A 6 -50.00 44.22 -55.55
CA ARG A 6 -49.23 42.94 -55.40
C ARG A 6 -50.13 41.71 -55.82
N PRO A 7 -49.81 40.39 -55.64
CA PRO A 7 -48.62 39.71 -55.05
C PRO A 7 -48.10 38.39 -55.71
N GLU A 8 -47.01 37.86 -55.14
CA GLU A 8 -46.58 36.44 -54.95
C GLU A 8 -46.64 35.35 -56.06
N VAL A 9 -45.48 34.71 -56.31
CA VAL A 9 -45.28 33.24 -56.16
C VAL A 9 -43.84 32.98 -55.64
N TRP A 10 -43.62 31.91 -54.89
CA TRP A 10 -42.30 31.42 -54.47
C TRP A 10 -41.63 30.60 -55.62
N ARG A 11 -40.41 30.03 -55.58
CA ARG A 11 -39.43 29.73 -54.51
C ARG A 11 -38.04 29.37 -55.12
N ILE A 12 -37.03 29.24 -54.24
CA ILE A 12 -35.81 28.38 -54.30
C ILE A 12 -34.44 29.02 -54.67
N SER A 13 -33.44 28.61 -53.87
CA SER A 13 -31.97 28.71 -54.00
C SER A 13 -31.22 29.99 -53.61
N LEU A 14 -30.62 29.88 -52.41
CA LEU A 14 -29.35 30.44 -51.88
C LEU A 14 -28.43 31.25 -52.80
N VAL A 15 -27.81 32.31 -52.26
CA VAL A 15 -26.39 32.34 -51.79
C VAL A 15 -26.03 33.69 -51.13
N ALA A 16 -25.10 33.65 -50.16
CA ALA A 16 -24.31 34.76 -49.58
C ALA A 16 -25.03 35.98 -48.95
N GLY A 17 -25.21 35.91 -47.61
CA GLY A 17 -25.43 37.10 -46.79
C GLY A 17 -24.11 37.75 -46.34
N LEU A 18 -23.97 39.04 -46.62
CA LEU A 18 -22.85 39.90 -46.23
C LEU A 18 -22.70 39.96 -44.68
N VAL A 19 -21.52 39.66 -44.13
CA VAL A 19 -21.20 39.93 -42.71
C VAL A 19 -20.26 41.13 -42.64
N MET A 20 -20.67 42.17 -41.91
CA MET A 20 -19.88 43.38 -41.73
C MET A 20 -18.62 43.09 -40.91
N THR A 21 -17.46 43.46 -41.45
CA THR A 21 -16.19 43.47 -40.73
C THR A 21 -16.14 44.64 -39.76
N THR A 22 -16.56 44.42 -38.51
CA THR A 22 -16.21 45.33 -37.41
C THR A 22 -14.73 45.19 -37.10
N GLY A 23 -13.94 46.18 -37.53
CA GLY A 23 -12.54 46.29 -37.16
C GLY A 23 -12.40 46.50 -35.66
N TYR A 24 -11.93 45.46 -34.96
CA TYR A 24 -11.49 45.58 -33.58
C TYR A 24 -10.20 46.39 -33.53
N TYR A 25 -10.34 47.71 -33.40
CA TYR A 25 -9.29 48.53 -32.83
C TYR A 25 -9.08 48.04 -31.40
N LEU A 26 -7.93 47.42 -31.14
CA LEU A 26 -7.48 47.10 -29.80
C LEU A 26 -7.36 48.40 -29.01
N THR A 27 -8.35 48.68 -28.16
CA THR A 27 -8.19 49.65 -27.09
C THR A 27 -7.00 49.20 -26.23
N PRO A 28 -6.09 50.09 -25.83
CA PRO A 28 -5.05 49.71 -24.88
C PRO A 28 -5.74 49.17 -23.63
N PHE A 29 -5.35 47.98 -23.19
CA PHE A 29 -5.81 47.45 -21.91
C PHE A 29 -5.42 48.47 -20.84
N ALA A 30 -6.43 49.06 -20.18
CA ALA A 30 -6.21 49.77 -18.93
C ALA A 30 -5.48 48.84 -17.97
N GLN A 31 -4.61 49.38 -17.11
CA GLN A 31 -3.83 48.60 -16.14
C GLN A 31 -4.76 47.73 -15.28
N GLY A 32 -4.88 46.46 -15.67
CA GLY A 32 -5.75 45.47 -15.08
C GLY A 32 -4.97 44.16 -14.91
N GLN A 33 -5.42 43.33 -13.99
CA GLN A 33 -4.79 42.03 -13.72
C GLN A 33 -5.13 41.06 -14.84
N GLY A 34 -4.11 40.60 -15.58
CA GLY A 34 -4.21 39.44 -16.44
C GLY A 34 -4.55 38.19 -15.62
N MET A 35 -5.19 37.21 -16.27
CA MET A 35 -5.60 35.95 -15.61
C MET A 35 -4.42 35.01 -15.30
N GLY A 36 -3.18 35.42 -15.61
CA GLY A 36 -2.00 34.59 -15.55
C GLY A 36 -1.96 33.56 -16.68
N CYS A 37 -1.33 32.42 -16.38
CA CYS A 37 -1.19 31.29 -17.30
C CYS A 37 -2.45 30.40 -17.34
N THR A 38 -2.85 29.96 -18.54
CA THR A 38 -4.06 29.15 -18.71
C THR A 38 -3.81 27.65 -18.50
N ASP A 39 -4.81 26.92 -18.02
CA ASP A 39 -4.73 25.45 -17.92
C ASP A 39 -4.63 24.78 -19.30
N ALA A 40 -5.12 25.45 -20.35
CA ALA A 40 -4.93 25.04 -21.74
C ALA A 40 -3.44 25.09 -22.15
N ALA A 41 -2.72 26.16 -21.81
CA ALA A 41 -1.27 26.26 -22.08
C ALA A 41 -0.46 25.19 -21.33
N LEU A 42 -0.80 24.91 -20.06
CA LEU A 42 -0.20 23.82 -19.29
C LEU A 42 -0.59 22.41 -19.77
N THR A 43 -1.68 22.28 -20.52
CA THR A 43 -2.10 21.03 -21.17
C THR A 43 -1.40 20.84 -22.51
N LEU A 44 -1.25 21.92 -23.28
CA LEU A 44 -0.43 21.94 -24.51
C LEU A 44 1.01 21.54 -24.20
N ALA A 45 1.63 22.14 -23.18
CA ALA A 45 3.01 21.83 -22.79
C ALA A 45 3.23 20.35 -22.45
N GLU A 46 2.26 19.73 -21.78
CA GLU A 46 2.29 18.29 -21.48
C GLU A 46 2.19 17.44 -22.76
N GLN A 47 1.32 17.85 -23.69
CA GLN A 47 1.11 17.15 -24.96
C GLN A 47 2.32 17.28 -25.91
N GLN A 48 2.86 18.49 -26.10
CA GLN A 48 4.06 18.72 -26.90
C GLN A 48 5.29 18.01 -26.32
N LEU A 49 5.46 17.96 -24.99
CA LEU A 49 6.51 17.16 -24.39
C LEU A 49 6.32 15.67 -24.67
N THR A 50 5.07 15.17 -24.59
CA THR A 50 4.72 13.77 -24.91
C THR A 50 5.14 13.41 -26.34
N ASP A 51 4.81 14.26 -27.30
CA ASP A 51 5.18 14.06 -28.71
C ASP A 51 6.70 14.19 -28.91
N THR A 52 7.35 15.12 -28.20
CA THR A 52 8.81 15.33 -28.24
C THR A 52 9.59 14.11 -27.75
N ILE A 53 9.21 13.52 -26.61
CA ILE A 53 9.90 12.34 -26.07
C ILE A 53 9.66 11.06 -26.89
N ALA A 54 8.68 11.05 -27.79
CA ALA A 54 8.41 9.92 -28.67
C ALA A 54 9.44 9.77 -29.79
N TYR A 55 10.14 10.85 -30.18
CA TYR A 55 11.21 10.82 -31.19
C TYR A 55 12.60 11.21 -30.67
N LEU A 56 12.72 11.96 -29.56
CA LEU A 56 14.01 12.22 -28.92
C LEU A 56 14.40 11.11 -27.93
N SER A 57 15.56 10.49 -28.18
CA SER A 57 16.18 9.55 -27.22
C SER A 57 16.58 10.25 -25.91
N THR A 58 16.93 9.47 -24.89
CA THR A 58 17.37 10.01 -23.57
C THR A 58 18.77 10.63 -23.60
N SER A 59 19.53 10.48 -24.70
CA SER A 59 20.82 11.16 -24.93
C SER A 59 20.72 12.45 -25.74
N GLN A 60 19.51 12.76 -26.25
CA GLN A 60 19.21 13.98 -26.97
C GLN A 60 18.42 14.94 -26.07
N HIS A 61 18.83 16.21 -26.06
CA HIS A 61 18.16 17.27 -25.30
C HIS A 61 17.65 18.32 -26.27
N ALA A 62 16.37 18.71 -26.15
CA ALA A 62 15.82 19.80 -26.94
C ALA A 62 16.53 21.13 -26.66
N ARG A 63 16.76 21.95 -27.68
CA ARG A 63 17.40 23.28 -27.55
C ARG A 63 16.55 24.41 -28.12
N SER A 64 16.29 24.37 -29.43
CA SER A 64 15.38 25.30 -30.13
C SER A 64 14.52 24.53 -31.11
N THR A 65 13.38 25.07 -31.54
CA THR A 65 12.70 24.52 -32.72
C THR A 65 13.56 24.72 -33.99
N ASP A 66 13.39 23.85 -34.98
CA ASP A 66 14.07 24.01 -36.27
C ASP A 66 13.37 25.06 -37.13
N SER A 67 14.11 26.11 -37.51
CA SER A 67 13.67 27.13 -38.47
C SER A 67 13.22 26.56 -39.82
N ASN A 68 13.67 25.36 -40.19
CA ASN A 68 13.22 24.67 -41.41
C ASN A 68 12.02 23.74 -41.18
N ASN A 69 11.70 23.41 -39.92
CA ASN A 69 10.60 22.53 -39.53
C ASN A 69 10.24 22.75 -38.05
N SER A 70 9.39 23.74 -37.77
CA SER A 70 9.05 24.12 -36.39
C SER A 70 8.38 22.98 -35.59
N ASN A 71 7.78 22.01 -36.27
CA ASN A 71 7.32 20.74 -35.73
C ASN A 71 8.45 19.79 -35.30
N LYS A 72 9.70 20.23 -35.14
CA LYS A 72 10.82 19.44 -34.61
C LYS A 72 11.78 20.32 -33.79
N TRP A 73 12.29 19.76 -32.71
CA TRP A 73 13.40 20.34 -31.95
C TRP A 73 14.75 20.02 -32.60
N LYS A 74 15.60 21.04 -32.73
CA LYS A 74 17.06 20.85 -32.82
C LYS A 74 17.53 20.29 -31.48
N SER A 75 18.15 19.11 -31.53
CA SER A 75 18.67 18.43 -30.33
C SER A 75 20.17 18.62 -30.15
N VAL A 76 20.61 18.70 -28.90
CA VAL A 76 22.01 18.80 -28.48
C VAL A 76 22.39 17.66 -27.52
N SER A 77 23.68 17.48 -27.29
CA SER A 77 24.20 16.53 -26.29
C SER A 77 24.17 17.12 -24.88
N ALA A 78 24.44 16.29 -23.87
CA ALA A 78 24.56 16.69 -22.47
C ALA A 78 25.58 17.84 -22.20
N SER A 79 26.57 18.05 -23.07
CA SER A 79 27.57 19.11 -22.83
C SER A 79 27.04 20.54 -23.06
N ASP A 80 25.96 20.68 -23.82
CA ASP A 80 25.33 21.96 -24.11
C ASP A 80 24.70 22.57 -22.85
N TRP A 81 24.84 23.89 -22.67
CA TRP A 81 24.35 24.62 -21.50
C TRP A 81 22.83 24.51 -21.31
N THR A 82 22.07 24.31 -22.39
CA THR A 82 20.60 24.22 -22.37
C THR A 82 20.07 22.86 -21.93
N SER A 83 20.90 21.82 -21.93
CA SER A 83 20.46 20.42 -21.79
C SER A 83 19.71 20.11 -20.48
N GLY A 84 20.03 20.82 -19.39
CA GLY A 84 19.34 20.68 -18.11
C GLY A 84 17.86 21.09 -18.12
N PHE A 85 17.46 22.04 -18.98
CA PHE A 85 16.08 22.55 -19.02
C PHE A 85 15.09 21.54 -19.57
N PHE A 86 15.48 20.75 -20.59
CA PHE A 86 14.63 19.68 -21.13
C PHE A 86 14.37 18.57 -20.11
N SER A 87 15.38 18.22 -19.31
CA SER A 87 15.21 17.32 -18.17
C SER A 87 14.32 17.93 -17.08
N GLY A 88 14.46 19.23 -16.82
CA GLY A 88 13.64 19.96 -15.85
C GLY A 88 12.15 20.02 -16.22
N TRP A 89 11.82 20.18 -17.49
CA TRP A 89 10.44 20.12 -17.99
C TRP A 89 9.80 18.73 -17.71
N GLN A 90 10.53 17.64 -17.97
CA GLN A 90 10.06 16.28 -17.66
C GLN A 90 9.79 16.10 -16.15
N TRP A 91 10.61 16.71 -15.28
CA TRP A 91 10.36 16.74 -13.84
C TRP A 91 9.10 17.54 -13.46
N TYR A 92 8.84 18.68 -14.10
CA TYR A 92 7.60 19.44 -13.87
C TYR A 92 6.34 18.66 -14.26
N ILE A 93 6.36 17.94 -15.40
CA ILE A 93 5.22 17.09 -15.80
C ILE A 93 5.07 15.89 -14.85
N TYR A 94 6.15 15.27 -14.38
CA TYR A 94 6.06 14.27 -13.32
C TYR A 94 5.46 14.85 -12.02
N GLU A 95 5.87 16.05 -11.61
CA GLU A 95 5.34 16.70 -10.41
C GLU A 95 3.84 17.02 -10.51
N LYS A 96 3.36 17.44 -11.68
CA LYS A 96 1.93 17.68 -11.95
C LYS A 96 1.11 16.38 -11.96
N THR A 97 1.63 15.33 -12.59
CA THR A 97 0.84 14.12 -12.93
C THR A 97 1.04 12.94 -11.98
N LEU A 98 2.16 12.91 -11.27
CA LEU A 98 2.67 11.77 -10.48
C LEU A 98 2.79 10.44 -11.25
N ASN A 99 2.72 10.47 -12.58
CA ASN A 99 2.71 9.26 -13.40
C ASN A 99 4.10 8.58 -13.40
N GLY A 100 4.14 7.29 -13.07
CA GLY A 100 5.38 6.50 -13.02
C GLY A 100 6.16 6.45 -14.34
N SER A 101 5.48 6.59 -15.49
CA SER A 101 6.14 6.70 -16.81
C SER A 101 6.92 8.01 -16.94
N TRP A 102 6.35 9.13 -16.48
CA TRP A 102 7.05 10.43 -16.43
C TRP A 102 8.23 10.40 -15.46
N MET A 103 8.08 9.77 -14.28
CA MET A 103 9.20 9.55 -13.37
C MET A 103 10.33 8.79 -14.07
N THR A 104 10.02 7.68 -14.73
CA THR A 104 10.99 6.81 -15.39
C THR A 104 11.74 7.55 -16.50
N ARG A 105 11.01 8.31 -17.36
CA ARG A 105 11.62 9.11 -18.42
C ARG A 105 12.48 10.25 -17.87
N ALA A 106 11.98 11.01 -16.88
CA ALA A 106 12.72 12.09 -16.25
C ALA A 106 14.01 11.60 -15.56
N LYS A 107 13.96 10.46 -14.84
CA LYS A 107 15.15 9.82 -14.26
C LYS A 107 16.19 9.48 -15.35
N ALA A 108 15.75 8.89 -16.47
CA ALA A 108 16.64 8.49 -17.56
C ALA A 108 17.27 9.69 -18.30
N GLN A 109 16.52 10.77 -18.55
CA GLN A 109 17.06 12.01 -19.13
C GLN A 109 18.07 12.67 -18.17
N THR A 110 17.75 12.73 -16.88
CA THR A 110 18.62 13.30 -15.85
C THR A 110 19.95 12.54 -15.78
N ALA A 111 19.92 11.21 -15.81
CA ALA A 111 21.12 10.37 -15.75
C ALA A 111 22.12 10.66 -16.89
N ASN A 112 21.65 11.07 -18.07
CA ASN A 112 22.53 11.44 -19.18
C ASN A 112 23.40 12.69 -18.88
N LEU A 113 22.98 13.53 -17.92
CA LEU A 113 23.70 14.73 -17.50
C LEU A 113 24.75 14.46 -16.40
N GLN A 114 24.86 13.23 -15.88
CA GLN A 114 25.78 12.91 -14.76
C GLN A 114 27.23 13.30 -15.05
N SER A 115 27.71 13.09 -16.27
CA SER A 115 29.06 13.43 -16.71
C SER A 115 29.36 14.94 -16.72
N GLN A 116 28.33 15.78 -16.59
CA GLN A 116 28.47 17.23 -16.57
C GLN A 116 28.76 17.78 -15.16
N ALA A 117 28.58 16.97 -14.11
CA ALA A 117 28.89 17.36 -12.74
C ALA A 117 30.40 17.58 -12.50
N THR A 118 31.26 17.09 -13.40
CA THR A 118 32.72 17.31 -13.38
C THR A 118 33.23 18.13 -14.58
N ASN A 119 32.33 18.72 -15.37
CA ASN A 119 32.68 19.50 -16.56
C ASN A 119 32.88 20.99 -16.23
N ALA A 120 34.11 21.37 -15.89
CA ALA A 120 34.50 22.75 -15.58
C ALA A 120 34.74 23.67 -16.81
N ASN A 121 34.34 23.27 -18.02
CA ASN A 121 34.62 24.07 -19.23
C ASN A 121 33.87 25.41 -19.28
N ASN A 122 32.79 25.56 -18.50
CA ASN A 122 32.05 26.80 -18.32
C ASN A 122 31.27 26.77 -17.01
N HIS A 123 30.75 27.93 -16.61
CA HIS A 123 29.94 28.08 -15.40
C HIS A 123 28.53 27.46 -15.47
N ASP A 124 28.05 27.08 -16.66
CA ASP A 124 26.69 26.55 -16.92
C ASP A 124 26.40 25.16 -16.30
N ILE A 125 27.29 24.67 -15.43
CA ILE A 125 27.08 23.48 -14.60
C ILE A 125 25.79 23.62 -13.78
N GLY A 126 25.48 24.83 -13.29
CA GLY A 126 24.22 25.12 -12.58
C GLY A 126 23.00 24.92 -13.47
N CYS A 127 22.96 25.50 -14.66
CA CYS A 127 21.89 25.31 -15.64
C CYS A 127 21.71 23.83 -16.04
N LYS A 128 22.81 23.11 -16.25
CA LYS A 128 22.80 21.68 -16.61
C LYS A 128 22.32 20.79 -15.45
N ILE A 129 22.94 20.90 -14.28
CA ILE A 129 22.73 19.98 -13.15
C ILE A 129 21.57 20.44 -12.25
N PHE A 130 21.43 21.72 -11.93
CA PHE A 130 20.43 22.16 -10.96
C PHE A 130 19.00 22.14 -11.55
N SER A 131 18.82 22.51 -12.81
CA SER A 131 17.53 22.37 -13.51
C SER A 131 17.10 20.90 -13.67
N SER A 132 18.03 19.94 -13.63
CA SER A 132 17.76 18.50 -13.77
C SER A 132 17.78 17.76 -12.42
N TYR A 133 18.97 17.46 -11.89
CA TYR A 133 19.18 16.81 -10.59
C TYR A 133 18.59 17.60 -9.41
N GLY A 134 18.64 18.94 -9.45
CA GLY A 134 18.03 19.77 -8.40
C GLY A 134 16.52 19.59 -8.34
N ASN A 135 15.83 19.57 -9.49
CA ASN A 135 14.40 19.24 -9.56
C ASN A 135 14.11 17.78 -9.19
N GLY A 136 14.93 16.83 -9.65
CA GLY A 136 14.85 15.43 -9.23
C GLY A 136 14.89 15.30 -7.70
N TYR A 137 15.90 15.87 -7.05
CA TYR A 137 16.04 15.86 -5.59
C TYR A 137 14.89 16.59 -4.88
N ARG A 138 14.46 17.74 -5.39
CA ARG A 138 13.34 18.52 -4.82
C ARG A 138 12.05 17.71 -4.75
N ILE A 139 11.79 16.87 -5.76
CA ILE A 139 10.56 16.07 -5.89
C ILE A 139 10.69 14.71 -5.19
N THR A 140 11.79 13.98 -5.40
CA THR A 140 11.94 12.58 -4.95
C THR A 140 12.73 12.42 -3.65
N ARG A 141 13.48 13.44 -3.21
CA ARG A 141 14.43 13.40 -2.09
C ARG A 141 15.47 12.26 -2.17
N ASP A 142 15.68 11.71 -3.37
CA ASP A 142 16.61 10.62 -3.64
C ASP A 142 18.06 11.07 -3.35
N PRO A 143 18.75 10.49 -2.34
CA PRO A 143 20.07 10.96 -1.90
C PRO A 143 21.15 10.80 -2.98
N ALA A 144 20.95 9.92 -3.98
CA ALA A 144 21.86 9.80 -5.11
C ALA A 144 21.97 11.12 -5.91
N TYR A 145 20.89 11.91 -5.98
CA TYR A 145 20.92 13.21 -6.63
C TYR A 145 21.72 14.25 -5.84
N MET A 146 21.67 14.22 -4.50
CA MET A 146 22.46 15.14 -3.67
C MET A 146 23.96 14.97 -3.89
N SER A 147 24.44 13.73 -4.03
CA SER A 147 25.86 13.44 -4.34
C SER A 147 26.32 14.09 -5.66
N VAL A 148 25.49 14.02 -6.70
CA VAL A 148 25.78 14.67 -7.99
C VAL A 148 25.72 16.20 -7.89
N ILE A 149 24.75 16.74 -7.14
CA ILE A 149 24.63 18.18 -6.87
C ILE A 149 25.88 18.71 -6.13
N GLN A 150 26.34 18.04 -5.09
CA GLN A 150 27.53 18.42 -4.34
C GLN A 150 28.80 18.31 -5.20
N THR A 151 28.92 17.26 -6.03
CA THR A 151 30.02 17.12 -7.01
C THR A 151 30.02 18.29 -8.00
N ALA A 152 28.86 18.65 -8.53
CA ALA A 152 28.70 19.77 -9.44
C ALA A 152 29.02 21.13 -8.81
N ALA A 153 28.62 21.34 -7.54
CA ALA A 153 28.96 22.52 -6.77
C ALA A 153 30.48 22.62 -6.53
N GLN A 154 31.13 21.51 -6.17
CA GLN A 154 32.60 21.45 -6.05
C GLN A 154 33.30 21.83 -7.35
N THR A 155 32.84 21.30 -8.48
CA THR A 155 33.39 21.63 -9.81
C THR A 155 33.17 23.10 -10.16
N LEU A 156 31.97 23.65 -9.96
CA LEU A 156 31.70 25.08 -10.22
C LEU A 156 32.55 25.99 -9.33
N ALA A 157 32.82 25.60 -8.09
CA ALA A 157 33.72 26.33 -7.19
C ALA A 157 35.17 26.41 -7.68
N THR A 158 35.64 25.48 -8.53
CA THR A 158 36.98 25.57 -9.16
C THR A 158 37.12 26.74 -10.14
N LEU A 159 35.99 27.27 -10.63
CA LEU A 159 35.95 28.46 -11.48
C LEU A 159 35.96 29.77 -10.69
N TYR A 160 35.93 29.70 -9.35
CA TYR A 160 36.12 30.88 -8.51
C TYR A 160 37.53 31.46 -8.68
N ARG A 161 37.63 32.79 -8.71
CA ARG A 161 38.86 33.57 -8.84
C ARG A 161 39.00 34.47 -7.61
N PRO A 162 39.71 34.02 -6.55
CA PRO A 162 39.69 34.69 -5.25
C PRO A 162 40.11 36.16 -5.26
N GLY A 163 41.10 36.53 -6.08
CA GLY A 163 41.55 37.92 -6.20
C GLY A 163 40.49 38.84 -6.83
N ALA A 164 39.73 38.33 -7.80
CA ALA A 164 38.66 39.08 -8.45
C ALA A 164 37.30 39.02 -7.72
N GLY A 165 37.11 38.02 -6.85
CA GLY A 165 35.88 37.80 -6.08
C GLY A 165 34.72 37.23 -6.89
N VAL A 166 34.99 36.67 -8.08
CA VAL A 166 33.99 36.18 -9.05
C VAL A 166 34.16 34.70 -9.38
N ILE A 167 33.19 34.15 -10.10
CA ILE A 167 33.28 32.85 -10.77
C ILE A 167 33.43 33.16 -12.26
N GLU A 168 34.46 32.61 -12.90
CA GLU A 168 34.76 32.83 -14.30
C GLU A 168 33.74 32.08 -15.19
N SER A 169 33.11 32.79 -16.12
CA SER A 169 32.02 32.23 -16.92
C SER A 169 32.49 31.28 -18.02
N TRP A 170 33.58 31.64 -18.70
CA TRP A 170 34.17 30.90 -19.83
C TRP A 170 35.70 30.84 -19.70
N PRO A 171 36.26 29.89 -18.94
CA PRO A 171 37.70 29.73 -18.77
C PRO A 171 38.47 29.67 -20.09
N GLY A 172 39.44 30.58 -20.26
CA GLY A 172 40.27 30.65 -21.47
C GLY A 172 39.62 31.36 -22.68
N TYR A 173 38.49 32.05 -22.50
CA TYR A 173 37.87 32.88 -23.54
C TYR A 173 38.68 34.14 -23.87
N ASP A 174 39.22 34.80 -22.85
CA ASP A 174 40.14 35.94 -22.96
C ASP A 174 41.35 35.70 -22.04
N SER A 175 42.37 36.56 -22.15
CA SER A 175 43.44 36.75 -21.16
C SER A 175 42.95 37.31 -19.81
N LYS A 176 41.70 37.75 -19.73
CA LYS A 176 41.03 38.35 -18.57
C LYS A 176 39.91 37.46 -18.06
N ILE A 177 39.54 37.66 -16.80
CA ILE A 177 38.48 36.88 -16.14
C ILE A 177 37.13 37.39 -16.66
N THR A 178 36.56 36.68 -17.63
CA THR A 178 35.26 37.02 -18.24
C THR A 178 34.09 36.54 -17.38
N VAL A 179 33.15 37.43 -17.08
CA VAL A 179 31.93 37.13 -16.32
C VAL A 179 30.69 37.67 -17.03
N ILE A 180 29.69 36.82 -17.24
CA ILE A 180 28.39 37.17 -17.83
C ILE A 180 27.28 37.22 -16.78
N VAL A 181 26.25 38.04 -17.00
CA VAL A 181 25.14 38.23 -16.03
C VAL A 181 24.34 36.93 -15.77
N ASP A 182 24.28 36.03 -16.75
CA ASP A 182 23.71 34.68 -16.71
C ASP A 182 24.30 33.84 -15.57
N ASN A 183 25.55 34.12 -15.19
CA ASN A 183 26.26 33.41 -14.14
C ASN A 183 25.55 33.52 -12.77
N MET A 184 24.72 34.54 -12.58
CA MET A 184 23.85 34.69 -11.41
C MET A 184 22.90 33.50 -11.22
N MET A 185 22.37 32.91 -12.30
CA MET A 185 21.47 31.75 -12.20
C MET A 185 22.20 30.49 -11.74
N ASN A 186 23.48 30.37 -12.11
CA ASN A 186 24.31 29.23 -11.75
C ASN A 186 24.74 29.23 -10.26
N LEU A 187 24.65 30.36 -9.56
CA LEU A 187 24.98 30.46 -8.13
C LEU A 187 24.04 29.65 -7.23
N GLU A 188 22.82 29.34 -7.70
CA GLU A 188 21.87 28.53 -6.93
C GLU A 188 22.45 27.16 -6.55
N LEU A 189 23.22 26.54 -7.45
CA LEU A 189 23.88 25.26 -7.22
C LEU A 189 24.80 25.32 -5.98
N LEU A 190 25.56 26.40 -5.83
CA LEU A 190 26.47 26.61 -4.69
C LEU A 190 25.71 26.90 -3.40
N PHE A 191 24.73 27.82 -3.44
CA PHE A 191 23.91 28.15 -2.28
C PHE A 191 23.17 26.92 -1.73
N PHE A 192 22.53 26.15 -2.61
CA PHE A 192 21.79 24.97 -2.25
C PHE A 192 22.71 23.89 -1.68
N ALA A 193 23.83 23.58 -2.35
CA ALA A 193 24.73 22.52 -1.91
C ALA A 193 25.38 22.85 -0.55
N ALA A 194 25.80 24.10 -0.33
CA ALA A 194 26.35 24.56 0.96
C ALA A 194 25.35 24.37 2.12
N GLN A 195 24.07 24.67 1.90
CA GLN A 195 23.01 24.49 2.91
C GLN A 195 22.57 23.04 3.10
N ASN A 196 22.99 22.11 2.23
CA ASN A 196 22.61 20.70 2.24
C ASN A 196 23.84 19.78 2.36
N GLY A 197 24.75 20.09 3.27
CA GLY A 197 25.89 19.23 3.65
C GLY A 197 27.13 19.31 2.75
N GLY A 198 27.17 20.27 1.82
CA GLY A 198 28.37 20.63 1.06
C GLY A 198 29.35 21.51 1.84
N ASP A 199 30.41 21.97 1.17
CA ASP A 199 31.36 22.92 1.77
C ASP A 199 30.68 24.27 2.03
N PRO A 200 30.65 24.79 3.28
CA PRO A 200 30.05 26.08 3.59
C PRO A 200 30.72 27.26 2.85
N ASN A 201 31.96 27.14 2.39
CA ASN A 201 32.60 28.20 1.61
C ASN A 201 31.98 28.42 0.23
N TRP A 202 31.26 27.45 -0.33
CA TRP A 202 30.53 27.64 -1.59
C TRP A 202 29.47 28.76 -1.47
N TYR A 203 28.85 28.90 -0.29
CA TYR A 203 27.96 30.02 0.01
C TYR A 203 28.70 31.36 -0.06
N ASN A 204 29.90 31.45 0.54
CA ASN A 204 30.71 32.68 0.56
C ASN A 204 31.16 33.09 -0.86
N MET A 205 31.56 32.11 -1.69
CA MET A 205 31.90 32.34 -3.09
C MET A 205 30.72 32.87 -3.90
N ALA A 206 29.52 32.30 -3.70
CA ALA A 206 28.29 32.74 -4.35
C ALA A 206 27.86 34.16 -3.92
N VAL A 207 27.95 34.48 -2.61
CA VAL A 207 27.73 35.85 -2.10
C VAL A 207 28.74 36.83 -2.72
N SER A 208 30.03 36.48 -2.76
CA SER A 208 31.06 37.34 -3.34
C SER A 208 30.79 37.64 -4.81
N HIS A 209 30.50 36.60 -5.61
CA HIS A 209 30.14 36.76 -7.02
C HIS A 209 28.94 37.71 -7.16
N ALA A 210 27.84 37.44 -6.45
CA ALA A 210 26.63 38.24 -6.57
C ALA A 210 26.85 39.71 -6.20
N LEU A 211 27.62 40.01 -5.15
CA LEU A 211 27.96 41.39 -4.78
C LEU A 211 28.83 42.08 -5.85
N LYS A 212 29.76 41.33 -6.46
CA LYS A 212 30.60 41.86 -7.54
C LYS A 212 29.79 42.13 -8.82
N THR A 213 28.78 41.31 -9.11
CA THR A 213 27.83 41.52 -10.20
C THR A 213 26.93 42.74 -9.95
N ILE A 214 26.47 42.99 -8.71
CA ILE A 214 25.82 44.27 -8.36
C ILE A 214 26.73 45.46 -8.65
N GLN A 215 28.00 45.40 -8.25
CA GLN A 215 28.93 46.52 -8.41
C GLN A 215 29.19 46.87 -9.88
N ASN A 216 29.23 45.88 -10.78
CA ASN A 216 29.85 46.05 -12.09
C ASN A 216 28.91 45.76 -13.28
N HIS A 217 28.00 44.78 -13.20
CA HIS A 217 27.03 44.52 -14.27
C HIS A 217 25.81 45.42 -14.16
N VAL A 218 25.32 45.71 -12.95
CA VAL A 218 24.14 46.57 -12.73
C VAL A 218 24.51 48.04 -12.89
N ARG A 219 23.76 48.76 -13.74
CA ARG A 219 23.87 50.21 -13.94
C ARG A 219 22.99 50.97 -12.96
N ALA A 220 23.22 52.28 -12.83
CA ALA A 220 22.52 53.13 -11.85
C ALA A 220 21.00 53.22 -12.07
N ASP A 221 20.53 53.08 -13.31
CA ASP A 221 19.12 53.08 -13.72
C ASP A 221 18.41 51.72 -13.51
N GLY A 222 19.14 50.70 -13.05
CA GLY A 222 18.64 49.33 -12.90
C GLY A 222 18.76 48.46 -14.16
N SER A 223 19.34 48.97 -15.26
CA SER A 223 19.71 48.14 -16.41
C SER A 223 20.96 47.29 -16.16
N THR A 224 21.24 46.30 -17.01
CA THR A 224 22.45 45.46 -16.92
C THR A 224 23.33 45.51 -18.16
N TYR A 225 24.65 45.60 -17.94
CA TYR A 225 25.62 45.09 -18.91
C TYR A 225 25.53 43.56 -18.98
N HIS A 226 25.80 43.00 -20.16
CA HIS A 226 25.85 41.54 -20.35
C HIS A 226 27.18 40.96 -19.83
N VAL A 227 28.32 41.47 -20.30
CA VAL A 227 29.66 40.93 -19.99
C VAL A 227 30.53 41.97 -19.31
N VAL A 228 31.28 41.54 -18.30
CA VAL A 228 32.34 42.32 -17.65
C VAL A 228 33.59 41.45 -17.57
N ASP A 229 34.71 41.98 -18.04
CA ASP A 229 36.03 41.36 -17.84
C ASP A 229 36.76 42.02 -16.68
N TYR A 230 37.43 41.21 -15.86
CA TYR A 230 38.23 41.66 -14.73
C TYR A 230 39.71 41.32 -14.91
N ASN A 231 40.57 42.15 -14.32
CA ASN A 231 41.94 41.76 -13.97
C ASN A 231 41.92 40.83 -12.74
N ASP A 232 43.06 40.19 -12.46
CA ASP A 232 43.21 39.22 -11.35
C ASP A 232 42.93 39.82 -9.96
N ASP A 233 43.03 41.14 -9.80
CA ASP A 233 42.72 41.92 -8.59
C ASP A 233 41.24 42.36 -8.50
N GLY A 234 40.41 41.98 -9.48
CA GLY A 234 39.00 42.36 -9.53
C GLY A 234 38.73 43.79 -9.98
N THR A 235 39.72 44.53 -10.47
CA THR A 235 39.46 45.78 -11.20
C THR A 235 38.81 45.46 -12.55
N VAL A 236 37.84 46.28 -12.96
CA VAL A 236 37.16 46.11 -14.27
C VAL A 236 38.12 46.50 -15.39
N TYR A 237 38.31 45.60 -16.35
CA TYR A 237 39.07 45.85 -17.56
C TYR A 237 38.18 46.46 -18.66
N ARG A 238 37.03 45.84 -18.95
CA ARG A 238 36.01 46.38 -19.89
C ARG A 238 34.61 45.84 -19.56
N LYS A 239 33.59 46.49 -20.14
CA LYS A 239 32.19 46.04 -20.13
C LYS A 239 31.68 46.02 -21.56
N PHE A 240 31.01 44.95 -21.98
CA PHE A 240 30.59 44.75 -23.37
C PHE A 240 29.42 43.76 -23.49
N THR A 241 29.06 43.40 -24.72
CA THR A 241 28.05 42.37 -25.00
C THR A 241 28.46 41.42 -26.13
N VAL A 242 27.99 40.18 -26.05
CA VAL A 242 28.11 39.15 -27.11
C VAL A 242 26.74 38.82 -27.76
N GLN A 243 25.64 39.24 -27.15
CA GLN A 243 24.26 38.88 -27.55
C GLN A 243 23.25 40.05 -27.56
N GLY A 244 23.62 41.20 -27.00
CA GLY A 244 22.84 42.45 -27.05
C GLY A 244 23.15 43.31 -28.27
N ALA A 245 22.41 44.39 -28.45
CA ALA A 245 22.55 45.28 -29.61
C ALA A 245 23.82 46.16 -29.57
N GLY A 246 24.29 46.50 -28.36
CA GLY A 246 25.54 47.23 -28.13
C GLY A 246 26.00 47.11 -26.68
N ASN A 247 27.17 47.65 -26.37
CA ASN A 247 27.75 47.56 -25.02
C ASN A 247 26.94 48.37 -23.99
N GLU A 248 26.35 49.48 -24.46
CA GLU A 248 25.55 50.42 -23.69
C GLU A 248 24.04 50.11 -23.72
N THR A 249 23.60 49.13 -24.52
CA THR A 249 22.18 48.71 -24.59
C THR A 249 21.84 47.70 -23.49
N THR A 250 20.59 47.23 -23.45
CA THR A 250 20.12 46.31 -22.41
C THR A 250 19.46 45.10 -23.06
N TRP A 251 20.28 44.09 -23.33
CA TRP A 251 19.84 42.78 -23.78
C TRP A 251 18.78 42.22 -22.83
N SER A 252 17.58 41.93 -23.33
CA SER A 252 16.42 41.76 -22.45
C SER A 252 16.51 40.51 -21.59
N ARG A 253 17.07 39.41 -22.12
CA ARG A 253 17.30 38.19 -21.35
C ARG A 253 18.39 38.34 -20.28
N GLY A 254 19.43 39.14 -20.54
CA GLY A 254 20.44 39.47 -19.52
C GLY A 254 19.83 40.22 -18.33
N GLN A 255 18.92 41.16 -18.61
CA GLN A 255 18.13 41.84 -17.59
C GLN A 255 17.25 40.85 -16.79
N ALA A 256 16.61 39.90 -17.48
CA ALA A 256 15.79 38.86 -16.84
C ALA A 256 16.62 37.89 -15.96
N TRP A 257 17.82 37.50 -16.41
CA TRP A 257 18.76 36.71 -15.61
C TRP A 257 19.23 37.45 -14.36
N GLY A 258 19.55 38.74 -14.47
CA GLY A 258 19.88 39.55 -13.30
C GLY A 258 18.71 39.66 -12.32
N LEU A 259 17.50 39.96 -12.81
CA LEU A 259 16.27 40.07 -12.01
C LEU A 259 16.03 38.80 -11.19
N TYR A 260 15.97 37.64 -11.86
CA TYR A 260 15.70 36.38 -11.19
C TYR A 260 16.91 35.93 -10.36
N GLY A 261 18.13 36.07 -10.87
CA GLY A 261 19.36 35.72 -10.17
C GLY A 261 19.54 36.44 -8.82
N PHE A 262 19.24 37.74 -8.75
CA PHE A 262 19.26 38.47 -7.46
C PHE A 262 18.07 38.13 -6.56
N THR A 263 16.89 37.85 -7.13
CA THR A 263 15.74 37.32 -6.35
C THR A 263 16.09 35.98 -5.68
N MET A 264 16.76 35.09 -6.42
CA MET A 264 17.26 33.81 -5.91
C MET A 264 18.39 34.00 -4.89
N ALA A 265 19.34 34.91 -5.12
CA ALA A 265 20.38 35.22 -4.13
C ALA A 265 19.75 35.72 -2.82
N TYR A 266 18.71 36.55 -2.87
CA TYR A 266 17.94 36.95 -1.69
C TYR A 266 17.21 35.77 -1.04
N ARG A 267 16.62 34.82 -1.80
CA ARG A 267 15.98 33.61 -1.24
C ARG A 267 16.91 32.90 -0.26
N TYR A 268 18.17 32.67 -0.66
CA TYR A 268 19.14 31.90 0.12
C TYR A 268 19.86 32.68 1.22
N THR A 269 20.03 33.99 1.07
CA THR A 269 20.89 34.81 1.95
C THR A 269 20.13 35.74 2.89
N LYS A 270 18.91 36.16 2.51
CA LYS A 270 18.16 37.28 3.11
C LYS A 270 18.93 38.62 3.17
N ASP A 271 19.99 38.77 2.39
CA ASP A 271 20.77 40.02 2.33
C ASP A 271 20.03 41.08 1.51
N ALA A 272 19.62 42.16 2.18
CA ALA A 272 18.83 43.23 1.60
C ALA A 272 19.45 43.88 0.34
N ARG A 273 20.78 43.76 0.14
CA ARG A 273 21.45 44.26 -1.08
C ARG A 273 21.02 43.51 -2.33
N PHE A 274 20.73 42.21 -2.23
CA PHE A 274 20.20 41.43 -3.35
C PHE A 274 18.72 41.71 -3.59
N LEU A 275 17.93 41.99 -2.54
CA LEU A 275 16.54 42.42 -2.69
C LEU A 275 16.46 43.77 -3.42
N ASP A 276 17.25 44.76 -3.00
CA ASP A 276 17.34 46.07 -3.66
C ASP A 276 17.75 45.93 -5.14
N ALA A 277 18.78 45.13 -5.44
CA ALA A 277 19.18 44.87 -6.82
C ALA A 277 18.05 44.22 -7.63
N ALA A 278 17.39 43.19 -7.10
CA ALA A 278 16.26 42.54 -7.75
C ALA A 278 15.10 43.52 -8.03
N GLN A 279 14.76 44.38 -7.06
CA GLN A 279 13.73 45.42 -7.22
C GLN A 279 14.12 46.46 -8.28
N ARG A 280 15.38 46.93 -8.31
CA ARG A 280 15.87 47.85 -9.35
C ARG A 280 15.79 47.22 -10.75
N LEU A 281 16.22 45.97 -10.92
CA LEU A 281 16.17 45.28 -12.21
C LEU A 281 14.73 44.96 -12.64
N ALA A 282 13.86 44.59 -11.72
CA ALA A 282 12.42 44.41 -11.95
C ALA A 282 11.74 45.71 -12.36
N ASN A 283 12.04 46.81 -11.68
CA ASN A 283 11.51 48.14 -12.00
C ASN A 283 11.92 48.57 -13.41
N TYR A 284 13.19 48.39 -13.79
CA TYR A 284 13.65 48.67 -15.15
C TYR A 284 12.92 47.78 -16.17
N PHE A 285 12.87 46.46 -15.95
CA PHE A 285 12.26 45.51 -16.88
C PHE A 285 10.78 45.86 -17.15
N ILE A 286 9.99 46.04 -16.09
CA ILE A 286 8.55 46.36 -16.19
C ILE A 286 8.32 47.71 -16.90
N ASN A 287 9.14 48.72 -16.61
CA ASN A 287 8.98 50.05 -17.19
C ASN A 287 9.34 50.12 -18.69
N HIS A 288 10.05 49.13 -19.23
CA HIS A 288 10.43 49.03 -20.64
C HIS A 288 9.67 47.92 -21.40
N LEU A 289 8.65 47.31 -20.78
CA LEU A 289 7.79 46.36 -21.49
C LEU A 289 6.95 47.06 -22.57
N PRO A 290 6.83 46.46 -23.77
CA PRO A 290 5.87 46.90 -24.78
C PRO A 290 4.42 46.61 -24.35
N PRO A 291 3.39 47.15 -25.04
CA PRO A 291 1.98 47.01 -24.64
C PRO A 291 1.45 45.57 -24.54
N ASP A 292 2.11 44.62 -25.21
CA ASP A 292 1.84 43.17 -25.16
C ASP A 292 2.72 42.42 -24.14
N TYR A 293 3.44 43.12 -23.27
CA TYR A 293 4.21 42.57 -22.14
C TYR A 293 5.33 41.57 -22.49
N VAL A 294 5.64 41.34 -23.77
CA VAL A 294 6.77 40.48 -24.19
C VAL A 294 7.85 41.34 -24.84
N PRO A 295 9.05 41.47 -24.24
CA PRO A 295 10.06 42.41 -24.71
C PRO A 295 10.61 42.02 -26.09
N TYR A 296 11.18 43.01 -26.77
CA TYR A 296 12.12 42.75 -27.87
C TYR A 296 13.38 42.05 -27.34
N TRP A 297 14.20 41.47 -28.23
CA TRP A 297 15.44 40.81 -27.86
C TRP A 297 16.47 41.74 -27.15
N ASP A 298 16.38 43.05 -27.36
CA ASP A 298 17.08 44.09 -26.61
C ASP A 298 16.11 45.26 -26.35
N PHE A 299 16.15 45.87 -25.17
CA PHE A 299 15.27 46.99 -24.82
C PHE A 299 15.52 48.27 -25.61
N SER A 300 16.62 48.37 -26.37
CA SER A 300 16.83 49.46 -27.34
C SER A 300 16.05 49.27 -28.65
N MET A 301 15.38 48.13 -28.85
CA MET A 301 14.70 47.79 -30.10
C MET A 301 13.21 48.13 -30.08
N SER A 302 12.64 48.38 -31.27
CA SER A 302 11.22 48.68 -31.46
C SER A 302 10.74 48.33 -32.88
N GLY A 303 9.43 48.40 -33.12
CA GLY A 303 8.85 48.17 -34.44
C GLY A 303 8.83 46.68 -34.82
N ALA A 304 9.39 46.36 -35.98
CA ALA A 304 9.39 45.01 -36.55
C ALA A 304 10.58 44.13 -36.13
N GLU A 305 11.32 44.52 -35.09
CA GLU A 305 12.41 43.69 -34.55
C GLU A 305 11.88 42.46 -33.80
N PRO A 306 12.65 41.34 -33.74
CA PRO A 306 12.20 40.12 -33.07
C PRO A 306 11.93 40.29 -31.58
N ARG A 307 11.00 39.48 -31.07
CA ARG A 307 10.72 39.34 -29.64
C ARG A 307 11.74 38.43 -28.96
N ASP A 308 11.72 38.43 -27.64
CA ASP A 308 12.24 37.31 -26.86
C ASP A 308 11.27 36.89 -25.76
N SER A 309 10.40 35.94 -26.08
CA SER A 309 9.51 35.29 -25.12
C SER A 309 10.24 34.60 -23.97
N SER A 310 11.49 34.14 -24.19
CA SER A 310 12.27 33.48 -23.14
C SER A 310 12.68 34.46 -22.02
N SER A 311 13.12 35.67 -22.38
CA SER A 311 13.30 36.80 -21.47
C SER A 311 12.03 37.10 -20.66
N ALA A 312 10.87 37.13 -21.32
CA ALA A 312 9.58 37.35 -20.65
C ALA A 312 9.27 36.24 -19.64
N ALA A 313 9.44 34.97 -20.02
CA ALA A 313 9.20 33.81 -19.19
C ALA A 313 10.11 33.77 -17.94
N ILE A 314 11.41 34.03 -18.11
CA ILE A 314 12.40 34.14 -17.02
C ILE A 314 12.00 35.26 -16.06
N ALA A 315 11.68 36.45 -16.59
CA ALA A 315 11.29 37.59 -15.77
C ALA A 315 9.99 37.34 -15.01
N ALA A 316 8.96 36.73 -15.64
CA ALA A 316 7.71 36.38 -14.95
C ALA A 316 7.93 35.38 -13.81
N ALA A 317 8.77 34.35 -14.01
CA ALA A 317 9.12 33.40 -12.97
C ALA A 317 9.86 34.07 -11.79
N GLY A 318 10.78 35.01 -12.07
CA GLY A 318 11.48 35.80 -11.06
C GLY A 318 10.58 36.79 -10.32
N LEU A 319 9.72 37.52 -11.05
CA LEU A 319 8.79 38.51 -10.50
C LEU A 319 7.77 37.90 -9.54
N LEU A 320 7.24 36.70 -9.83
CA LEU A 320 6.34 35.98 -8.91
C LEU A 320 7.01 35.62 -7.58
N GLU A 321 8.30 35.30 -7.59
CA GLU A 321 9.03 35.06 -6.36
C GLU A 321 9.36 36.38 -5.64
N LEU A 322 9.79 37.41 -6.39
CA LEU A 322 10.06 38.73 -5.85
C LEU A 322 8.82 39.35 -5.18
N SER A 323 7.61 39.11 -5.71
CA SER A 323 6.35 39.57 -5.09
C SER A 323 6.10 38.95 -3.71
N THR A 324 6.73 37.82 -3.37
CA THR A 324 6.65 37.26 -2.00
C THR A 324 7.60 37.96 -1.02
N TYR A 325 8.61 38.66 -1.52
CA TYR A 325 9.69 39.28 -0.75
C TYR A 325 9.60 40.81 -0.67
N ALA A 326 8.91 41.45 -1.62
CA ALA A 326 8.82 42.91 -1.68
C ALA A 326 8.21 43.50 -0.39
N PRO A 327 8.76 44.62 0.13
CA PRO A 327 8.40 45.11 1.47
C PRO A 327 7.02 45.78 1.51
N SER A 328 6.61 46.49 0.46
CA SER A 328 5.33 47.19 0.39
C SER A 328 4.29 46.35 -0.37
N GLN A 329 3.02 46.38 0.06
CA GLN A 329 1.95 45.66 -0.66
C GLN A 329 1.83 46.16 -2.12
N THR A 330 2.03 47.46 -2.35
CA THR A 330 2.05 48.06 -3.69
C THR A 330 3.11 47.43 -4.61
N ASP A 331 4.31 47.16 -4.10
CA ASP A 331 5.36 46.49 -4.88
C ASP A 331 5.05 45.00 -5.09
N LYS A 332 4.51 44.32 -4.07
CA LYS A 332 4.04 42.92 -4.20
C LYS A 332 3.01 42.81 -5.33
N ASP A 333 1.97 43.63 -5.28
CA ASP A 333 0.91 43.68 -6.27
C ASP A 333 1.47 44.04 -7.65
N ARG A 334 2.35 45.05 -7.75
CA ARG A 334 2.97 45.47 -9.01
C ARG A 334 3.79 44.37 -9.67
N TYR A 335 4.64 43.67 -8.91
CA TYR A 335 5.46 42.57 -9.44
C TYR A 335 4.61 41.35 -9.81
N TYR A 336 3.65 40.99 -8.96
CA TYR A 336 2.71 39.89 -9.20
C TYR A 336 1.88 40.14 -10.46
N ASN A 337 1.26 41.32 -10.57
CA ASN A 337 0.42 41.70 -11.71
C ASN A 337 1.21 41.79 -13.02
N ALA A 338 2.45 42.32 -12.99
CA ALA A 338 3.32 42.32 -14.15
C ALA A 338 3.63 40.90 -14.63
N ALA A 339 3.92 39.98 -13.71
CA ALA A 339 4.15 38.58 -14.06
C ALA A 339 2.90 37.89 -14.64
N LEU A 340 1.71 38.14 -14.07
CA LEU A 340 0.46 37.60 -14.62
C LEU A 340 0.16 38.17 -16.02
N ASN A 341 0.44 39.45 -16.28
CA ASN A 341 0.25 40.06 -17.58
C ASN A 341 1.19 39.45 -18.64
N ILE A 342 2.46 39.24 -18.29
CA ILE A 342 3.41 38.50 -19.14
C ILE A 342 2.88 37.10 -19.44
N GLN A 343 2.43 36.35 -18.43
CA GLN A 343 1.92 34.99 -18.62
C GLN A 343 0.64 34.91 -19.45
N THR A 344 -0.28 35.87 -19.28
CA THR A 344 -1.48 35.98 -20.12
C THR A 344 -1.10 36.25 -21.57
N SER A 345 -0.09 37.09 -21.82
CA SER A 345 0.43 37.33 -23.17
C SER A 345 1.10 36.08 -23.76
N LEU A 346 1.99 35.42 -23.02
CA LEU A 346 2.62 34.15 -23.41
C LEU A 346 1.62 33.00 -23.64
N SER A 347 0.46 33.05 -22.96
CA SER A 347 -0.65 32.09 -23.15
C SER A 347 -1.64 32.50 -24.25
N SER A 348 -1.44 33.62 -24.93
CA SER A 348 -2.29 34.09 -26.03
C SER A 348 -1.94 33.39 -27.34
N THR A 349 -2.85 33.43 -28.33
CA THR A 349 -2.63 32.86 -29.66
C THR A 349 -1.49 33.53 -30.46
N LEU A 350 -0.90 34.62 -29.95
CA LEU A 350 0.29 35.24 -30.54
C LEU A 350 1.59 34.56 -30.08
N TYR A 351 1.63 34.00 -28.88
CA TYR A 351 2.86 33.46 -28.29
C TYR A 351 2.77 31.98 -27.91
N LEU A 352 1.58 31.42 -27.74
CA LEU A 352 1.38 30.02 -27.45
C LEU A 352 1.43 29.20 -28.74
N GLY A 353 2.21 28.12 -28.74
CA GLY A 353 2.33 27.22 -29.89
C GLY A 353 1.01 26.53 -30.27
N ASP A 354 0.89 26.12 -31.54
CA ASP A 354 -0.08 25.12 -31.98
C ASP A 354 0.65 23.78 -32.09
N ARG A 355 0.10 22.74 -31.43
CA ARG A 355 0.62 21.36 -31.45
C ARG A 355 0.75 20.77 -32.86
N LEU A 356 0.00 21.28 -33.83
CA LEU A 356 0.09 20.85 -35.24
C LEU A 356 1.16 21.60 -36.05
N ALA A 357 1.68 22.72 -35.53
CA ALA A 357 2.60 23.62 -36.22
C ALA A 357 3.96 23.80 -35.53
N THR A 358 4.08 23.50 -34.23
CA THR A 358 5.35 23.51 -33.50
C THR A 358 5.41 22.48 -32.36
N ASP A 359 6.61 21.96 -32.09
CA ASP A 359 6.90 21.18 -30.88
C ASP A 359 7.21 22.07 -29.64
N GLY A 360 7.33 23.40 -29.83
CA GLY A 360 7.63 24.36 -28.76
C GLY A 360 6.39 25.02 -28.15
N THR A 361 6.41 25.25 -26.83
CA THR A 361 5.24 25.77 -26.09
C THR A 361 5.10 27.28 -26.21
N VAL A 362 6.19 28.05 -26.02
CA VAL A 362 6.22 29.49 -26.28
C VAL A 362 7.03 29.81 -27.55
N LEU A 363 6.41 30.55 -28.46
CA LEU A 363 6.96 31.03 -29.73
C LEU A 363 7.81 32.29 -29.52
N HIS A 364 8.47 32.78 -30.58
CA HIS A 364 9.08 34.10 -30.64
C HIS A 364 10.17 34.39 -29.59
N GLY A 365 11.01 33.38 -29.31
CA GLY A 365 12.26 33.52 -28.57
C GLY A 365 13.42 33.90 -29.50
N THR A 366 14.44 34.59 -28.95
CA THR A 366 15.64 34.99 -29.71
C THR A 366 16.93 34.65 -28.96
N GLY A 367 17.66 33.63 -29.41
CA GLY A 367 18.92 33.15 -28.83
C GLY A 367 20.05 34.17 -28.95
N SER A 368 20.59 34.40 -30.16
CA SER A 368 21.55 35.49 -30.40
C SER A 368 21.33 36.14 -31.77
N LYS A 369 20.66 37.30 -31.76
CA LYS A 369 20.44 38.13 -32.94
C LYS A 369 21.74 38.67 -33.55
N PRO A 370 22.77 39.12 -32.79
CA PRO A 370 24.06 39.52 -33.36
C PRO A 370 24.80 38.39 -34.09
N ASN A 371 24.65 37.15 -33.62
CA ASN A 371 25.32 35.98 -34.22
C ASN A 371 24.49 35.30 -35.32
N GLY A 372 23.27 35.77 -35.62
CA GLY A 372 22.39 35.16 -36.62
C GLY A 372 21.79 33.82 -36.22
N THR A 373 21.77 33.46 -34.93
CA THR A 373 21.38 32.12 -34.45
C THR A 373 20.13 32.16 -33.58
N GLU A 374 19.22 31.20 -33.81
CA GLU A 374 18.02 30.97 -32.98
C GLU A 374 17.13 32.22 -32.87
N ILE A 375 16.91 32.91 -33.99
CA ILE A 375 16.06 34.10 -34.07
C ILE A 375 14.63 33.67 -34.41
N ASP A 376 13.66 34.16 -33.64
CA ASP A 376 12.23 33.90 -33.83
C ASP A 376 11.84 32.40 -33.80
N VAL A 377 12.33 31.70 -32.78
CA VAL A 377 12.10 30.26 -32.55
C VAL A 377 11.64 29.99 -31.12
N SER A 378 11.05 28.82 -30.85
CA SER A 378 10.88 28.37 -29.48
C SER A 378 12.22 27.95 -28.89
N LEU A 379 12.42 28.22 -27.60
CA LEU A 379 13.67 27.99 -26.88
C LEU A 379 13.36 27.16 -25.63
N ILE A 380 14.13 26.09 -25.38
CA ILE A 380 13.84 25.14 -24.31
C ILE A 380 13.81 25.76 -22.91
N TYR A 381 14.64 26.78 -22.68
CA TYR A 381 14.65 27.55 -21.44
C TYR A 381 13.43 28.48 -21.35
N GLY A 382 12.94 29.00 -22.48
CA GLY A 382 11.66 29.72 -22.54
C GLY A 382 10.51 28.85 -22.06
N ASP A 383 10.37 27.65 -22.62
CA ASP A 383 9.34 26.67 -22.21
C ASP A 383 9.49 26.28 -20.73
N TYR A 384 10.70 25.99 -20.27
CA TYR A 384 10.99 25.65 -18.87
C TYR A 384 10.58 26.76 -17.89
N TYR A 385 10.98 28.02 -18.15
CA TYR A 385 10.66 29.14 -17.27
C TYR A 385 9.20 29.59 -17.40
N PHE A 386 8.56 29.40 -18.56
CA PHE A 386 7.13 29.62 -18.75
C PHE A 386 6.34 28.69 -17.82
N ILE A 387 6.62 27.39 -17.86
CA ILE A 387 5.95 26.39 -17.01
C ILE A 387 6.24 26.64 -15.53
N GLN A 388 7.49 26.94 -15.16
CA GLN A 388 7.84 27.29 -13.79
C GLN A 388 7.06 28.53 -13.31
N GLY A 389 6.94 29.57 -14.15
CA GLY A 389 6.12 30.74 -13.88
C GLY A 389 4.64 30.37 -13.73
N CYS A 390 4.07 29.61 -14.67
CA CYS A 390 2.69 29.16 -14.62
C CYS A 390 2.37 28.41 -13.31
N TYR A 391 3.31 27.59 -12.84
CA TYR A 391 3.18 26.86 -11.57
C TYR A 391 3.28 27.79 -10.36
N ARG A 392 4.26 28.73 -10.34
CA ARG A 392 4.41 29.75 -9.30
C ARG A 392 3.23 30.73 -9.20
N ALA A 393 2.45 30.90 -10.27
CA ALA A 393 1.23 31.72 -10.28
C ALA A 393 0.00 31.01 -9.69
N LYS A 394 0.05 29.68 -9.52
CA LYS A 394 -1.00 28.94 -8.80
C LYS A 394 -0.81 29.14 -7.28
N THR A 395 -1.88 28.93 -6.50
CA THR A 395 -1.81 28.97 -5.04
C THR A 395 -1.33 27.62 -4.48
N PRO A 396 -0.38 27.58 -3.53
CA PRO A 396 -0.10 26.39 -2.73
C PRO A 396 -1.36 25.91 -1.99
N PRO A 397 -1.46 24.62 -1.60
CA PRO A 397 -2.61 24.14 -0.85
C PRO A 397 -2.69 24.83 0.53
N PRO A 398 -3.89 24.97 1.13
CA PRO A 398 -4.01 25.43 2.52
C PRO A 398 -3.43 24.39 3.50
N ALA A 399 -3.39 24.75 4.78
CA ALA A 399 -2.94 23.84 5.83
C ALA A 399 -3.85 22.59 5.92
N PRO A 400 -3.28 21.36 5.98
CA PRO A 400 -4.05 20.16 6.26
C PRO A 400 -4.80 20.23 7.59
N THR A 401 -6.03 19.72 7.63
CA THR A 401 -6.88 19.64 8.82
C THR A 401 -6.97 18.20 9.35
N GLY A 402 -7.56 18.03 10.54
CA GLY A 402 -7.84 16.70 11.09
C GLY A 402 -6.60 15.89 11.48
N LEU A 403 -5.41 16.52 11.56
CA LEU A 403 -4.19 15.82 11.96
C LEU A 403 -4.36 15.22 13.37
N THR A 404 -4.02 13.94 13.48
CA THR A 404 -4.02 13.15 14.72
C THR A 404 -2.71 12.39 14.85
N ALA A 405 -2.31 12.13 16.09
CA ALA A 405 -1.15 11.30 16.41
C ALA A 405 -1.50 10.27 17.50
N THR A 406 -1.44 8.99 17.15
CA THR A 406 -1.82 7.88 18.01
C THR A 406 -0.60 7.02 18.31
N PRO A 407 -0.08 7.02 19.56
CA PRO A 407 0.99 6.12 19.95
C PRO A 407 0.46 4.68 20.02
N LEU A 408 1.09 3.77 19.29
CA LEU A 408 0.72 2.34 19.28
C LEU A 408 1.70 1.47 20.08
N SER A 409 2.95 1.89 20.21
CA SER A 409 3.96 1.21 21.01
C SER A 409 5.08 2.16 21.41
N ALA A 410 5.99 1.66 22.25
CA ALA A 410 7.24 2.33 22.61
C ALA A 410 8.12 2.74 21.39
N THR A 411 7.84 2.21 20.21
CA THR A 411 8.61 2.44 18.97
C THR A 411 7.75 2.81 17.76
N GLN A 412 6.47 3.13 17.95
CA GLN A 412 5.57 3.49 16.83
C GLN A 412 4.49 4.52 17.20
N ILE A 413 4.41 5.59 16.40
CA ILE A 413 3.29 6.54 16.38
C ILE A 413 2.65 6.51 14.97
N ASN A 414 1.33 6.36 14.91
CA ASN A 414 0.56 6.49 13.67
C ASN A 414 -0.03 7.89 13.56
N LEU A 415 0.06 8.48 12.36
CA LEU A 415 -0.49 9.78 12.01
C LEU A 415 -1.59 9.62 10.94
N ALA A 416 -2.66 10.40 11.03
CA ALA A 416 -3.69 10.52 10.01
C ALA A 416 -4.21 11.96 9.96
N TRP A 417 -4.65 12.41 8.78
CA TRP A 417 -5.23 13.75 8.55
C TRP A 417 -6.31 13.67 7.47
N ASP A 418 -7.03 14.78 7.27
CA ASP A 418 -8.08 14.87 6.25
C ASP A 418 -7.48 14.90 4.83
N ALA A 419 -8.15 14.28 3.87
CA ALA A 419 -7.79 14.39 2.46
C ALA A 419 -8.06 15.81 1.94
N LEU A 420 -7.01 16.49 1.44
CA LEU A 420 -7.09 17.88 1.00
C LEU A 420 -7.20 18.02 -0.52
N SER A 421 -8.22 18.73 -0.99
CA SER A 421 -8.37 19.06 -2.42
C SER A 421 -7.25 19.97 -2.91
N GLY A 422 -6.76 19.72 -4.12
CA GLY A 422 -5.65 20.47 -4.72
C GLY A 422 -4.27 20.12 -4.16
N ALA A 423 -4.16 19.22 -3.16
CA ALA A 423 -2.89 18.63 -2.75
C ALA A 423 -2.49 17.51 -3.72
N ILE A 424 -1.23 17.54 -4.16
CA ILE A 424 -0.60 16.48 -4.95
C ILE A 424 0.11 15.49 -4.02
N ARG A 425 0.73 15.98 -2.94
CA ARG A 425 1.45 15.18 -1.93
C ARG A 425 1.51 15.89 -0.58
N TYR A 426 1.92 15.17 0.45
CA TYR A 426 2.12 15.70 1.80
C TYR A 426 3.60 15.57 2.23
N SER A 427 4.01 16.39 3.20
CA SER A 427 5.27 16.25 3.94
C SER A 427 4.96 16.17 5.44
N VAL A 428 5.41 15.11 6.10
CA VAL A 428 5.33 14.99 7.57
C VAL A 428 6.63 15.49 8.19
N LYS A 429 6.51 16.42 9.15
CA LYS A 429 7.64 16.96 9.91
C LYS A 429 7.42 16.75 11.41
N ARG A 430 8.50 16.53 12.15
CA ARG A 430 8.51 16.17 13.58
C ARG A 430 9.52 17.00 14.36
N SER A 431 9.19 17.34 15.61
CA SER A 431 10.13 17.86 16.60
C SER A 431 10.03 17.09 17.92
N THR A 432 11.05 17.21 18.76
CA THR A 432 11.00 16.82 20.19
C THR A 432 10.67 18.02 21.09
N THR A 433 10.54 19.21 20.51
CA THR A 433 10.24 20.46 21.21
C THR A 433 8.95 21.05 20.64
N PRO A 434 7.97 21.48 21.47
CA PRO A 434 6.74 22.10 20.98
C PRO A 434 7.04 23.37 20.18
N GLY A 435 6.38 23.52 19.03
CA GLY A 435 6.60 24.63 18.10
C GLY A 435 7.82 24.47 17.18
N GLY A 436 8.61 23.39 17.33
CA GLY A 436 9.77 23.10 16.50
C GLY A 436 11.14 23.43 17.13
N PRO A 437 12.22 23.49 16.34
CA PRO A 437 12.25 23.32 14.88
C PRO A 437 11.88 21.90 14.46
N TYR A 438 11.18 21.77 13.33
CA TYR A 438 10.73 20.47 12.81
C TYR A 438 11.70 19.93 11.75
N THR A 439 11.94 18.62 11.78
CA THR A 439 12.68 17.87 10.76
C THR A 439 11.71 17.02 9.94
N MET A 440 11.91 16.93 8.63
CA MET A 440 11.08 16.10 7.76
C MET A 440 11.40 14.62 7.98
N ILE A 441 10.40 13.83 8.40
CA ILE A 441 10.55 12.39 8.70
C ILE A 441 9.91 11.48 7.66
N ALA A 442 8.95 12.00 6.90
CA ALA A 442 8.41 11.36 5.71
C ALA A 442 8.86 12.14 4.46
N PRO A 443 10.15 12.06 4.06
CA PRO A 443 10.52 12.45 2.72
C PRO A 443 9.77 11.52 1.73
N PRO A 444 9.22 12.05 0.63
CA PRO A 444 8.63 11.22 -0.41
C PRO A 444 9.65 10.16 -0.92
N PRO A 445 9.20 8.94 -1.24
CA PRO A 445 8.38 8.63 -2.41
C PRO A 445 6.96 9.10 -2.20
N VAL A 446 6.52 9.95 -3.15
CA VAL A 446 5.35 10.83 -3.10
C VAL A 446 4.25 10.36 -2.14
N LEU A 447 4.21 10.99 -0.95
CA LEU A 447 3.20 10.69 0.06
C LEU A 447 1.85 11.27 -0.38
N THR A 448 1.12 10.51 -1.19
CA THR A 448 -0.22 10.86 -1.70
C THR A 448 -1.33 10.46 -0.73
N VAL A 449 -1.07 9.50 0.15
CA VAL A 449 -2.01 9.06 1.21
C VAL A 449 -2.01 10.03 2.38
N HIS A 450 -3.16 10.12 3.05
CA HIS A 450 -3.42 11.03 4.16
C HIS A 450 -3.15 10.36 5.54
N SER A 451 -2.07 9.57 5.60
CA SER A 451 -1.60 8.89 6.80
C SER A 451 -0.11 8.56 6.73
N TYR A 452 0.54 8.40 7.89
CA TYR A 452 1.95 8.01 7.99
C TYR A 452 2.21 7.20 9.26
N THR A 453 3.19 6.30 9.22
CA THR A 453 3.59 5.49 10.38
C THR A 453 5.04 5.81 10.74
N ASP A 454 5.23 6.54 11.84
CA ASP A 454 6.56 6.88 12.34
C ASP A 454 7.08 5.76 13.25
N LYS A 455 8.04 4.99 12.73
CA LYS A 455 8.77 3.94 13.46
C LYS A 455 10.15 4.39 13.95
N SER A 456 10.47 5.68 13.81
CA SER A 456 11.77 6.27 14.18
C SER A 456 11.71 6.96 15.56
N VAL A 457 10.71 6.62 16.35
CA VAL A 457 10.43 7.17 17.69
C VAL A 457 11.08 6.30 18.77
N SER A 458 11.57 6.95 19.82
CA SER A 458 12.06 6.30 21.04
C SER A 458 10.96 6.20 22.09
N ALA A 459 11.12 5.28 23.04
CA ALA A 459 10.16 5.05 24.11
C ALA A 459 10.08 6.21 25.10
N ASN A 460 8.95 6.35 25.79
CA ASN A 460 8.71 7.41 26.79
C ASN A 460 9.14 8.82 26.33
N THR A 461 8.90 9.13 25.06
CA THR A 461 9.35 10.37 24.42
C THR A 461 8.15 11.06 23.77
N THR A 462 7.95 12.33 24.08
CA THR A 462 6.94 13.17 23.43
C THR A 462 7.48 13.72 22.12
N TYR A 463 6.72 13.50 21.05
CA TYR A 463 6.99 14.04 19.73
C TYR A 463 5.86 14.95 19.29
N TYR A 464 6.23 16.01 18.58
CA TYR A 464 5.35 17.05 18.05
C TYR A 464 5.36 16.97 16.54
N TYR A 465 4.19 16.90 15.91
CA TYR A 465 4.01 16.64 14.49
C TYR A 465 3.23 17.76 13.82
N VAL A 466 3.69 18.12 12.62
CA VAL A 466 2.97 18.96 11.67
C VAL A 466 3.00 18.31 10.29
N VAL A 467 1.94 18.52 9.52
CA VAL A 467 1.85 18.07 8.12
C VAL A 467 1.56 19.27 7.24
N SER A 468 2.22 19.34 6.09
CA SER A 468 1.93 20.32 5.03
C SER A 468 1.59 19.60 3.74
N ALA A 469 0.68 20.20 2.97
CA ALA A 469 0.34 19.75 1.63
C ALA A 469 1.16 20.51 0.57
N LEU A 470 1.42 19.87 -0.56
CA LEU A 470 2.20 20.42 -1.66
C LEU A 470 1.46 20.21 -2.98
N ASN A 471 1.56 21.18 -3.88
CA ASN A 471 1.17 21.06 -5.27
C ASN A 471 2.26 21.68 -6.18
N VAL A 472 1.95 21.90 -7.45
CA VAL A 472 2.90 22.50 -8.41
C VAL A 472 3.38 23.91 -8.02
N ALA A 473 2.59 24.69 -7.26
CA ALA A 473 3.00 26.01 -6.77
C ALA A 473 4.04 25.94 -5.65
N GLY A 474 4.10 24.83 -4.92
CA GLY A 474 5.01 24.63 -3.80
C GLY A 474 4.33 24.01 -2.58
N GLU A 475 4.97 24.20 -1.43
CA GLU A 475 4.50 23.72 -0.13
C GLU A 475 3.62 24.77 0.56
N GLY A 476 2.45 24.33 1.04
CA GLY A 476 1.52 25.12 1.84
C GLY A 476 1.95 25.25 3.30
N PRO A 477 1.21 26.05 4.10
CA PRO A 477 1.46 26.17 5.53
C PRO A 477 1.28 24.83 6.27
N TYR A 478 1.87 24.77 7.45
CA TYR A 478 1.73 23.62 8.35
C TYR A 478 0.31 23.53 8.91
N SER A 479 -0.17 22.30 9.13
CA SER A 479 -1.31 22.00 9.98
C SER A 479 -1.13 22.59 11.39
N THR A 480 -2.21 22.61 12.17
CA THR A 480 -2.09 22.68 13.63
C THR A 480 -1.15 21.58 14.12
N GLU A 481 -0.27 21.90 15.07
CA GLU A 481 0.61 20.93 15.72
C GLU A 481 -0.21 19.95 16.57
N VAL A 482 0.15 18.67 16.52
CA VAL A 482 -0.32 17.67 17.49
C VAL A 482 0.86 16.99 18.15
N SER A 483 0.69 16.51 19.38
CA SER A 483 1.71 15.77 20.10
C SER A 483 1.23 14.37 20.48
N ALA A 484 2.17 13.44 20.55
CA ALA A 484 1.96 12.12 21.11
C ALA A 484 3.20 11.68 21.88
N THR A 485 2.98 11.02 23.01
CA THR A 485 4.04 10.43 23.84
C THR A 485 4.00 8.93 23.65
N THR A 486 5.12 8.33 23.21
CA THR A 486 5.26 6.87 23.20
C THR A 486 5.18 6.34 24.63
N PRO A 487 4.52 5.19 24.88
CA PRO A 487 4.57 4.55 26.19
C PRO A 487 6.01 4.12 26.55
N LEU A 488 6.20 3.77 27.83
CA LEU A 488 7.36 3.00 28.25
C LEU A 488 7.39 1.64 27.50
N PRO A 489 8.57 1.02 27.29
CA PRO A 489 8.64 -0.36 26.84
C PRO A 489 7.97 -1.26 27.86
N ASP A 490 7.13 -2.18 27.41
CA ASP A 490 6.54 -3.16 28.31
C ASP A 490 7.54 -4.29 28.59
N THR A 491 7.97 -4.38 29.84
CA THR A 491 8.98 -5.33 30.31
C THR A 491 8.41 -6.38 31.25
N THR A 492 7.10 -6.37 31.47
CA THR A 492 6.44 -7.27 32.43
C THR A 492 5.97 -8.51 31.68
N PRO A 493 6.38 -9.73 32.06
CA PRO A 493 5.89 -10.94 31.43
C PRO A 493 4.43 -11.24 31.83
N PRO A 494 3.61 -11.78 30.91
CA PRO A 494 2.23 -12.16 31.21
C PRO A 494 2.18 -13.26 32.27
N THR A 495 1.16 -13.26 33.09
CA THR A 495 0.86 -14.40 33.99
C THR A 495 0.06 -15.46 33.24
N VAL A 496 0.27 -16.75 33.56
CA VAL A 496 -0.48 -17.85 32.94
C VAL A 496 -0.61 -19.07 33.86
N SER A 497 -1.80 -19.65 33.90
CA SER A 497 -2.11 -20.87 34.64
C SER A 497 -3.05 -21.79 33.87
N ILE A 498 -2.80 -23.10 33.91
CA ILE A 498 -3.74 -24.11 33.43
C ILE A 498 -4.82 -24.29 34.50
N THR A 499 -6.09 -24.18 34.11
CA THR A 499 -7.24 -24.37 34.99
C THR A 499 -7.80 -25.79 34.92
N THR A 500 -7.70 -26.43 33.75
CA THR A 500 -8.15 -27.80 33.49
C THR A 500 -7.17 -28.47 32.52
N PRO A 501 -6.76 -29.75 32.72
CA PRO A 501 -6.99 -30.60 33.90
C PRO A 501 -6.29 -30.07 35.16
N ALA A 502 -6.80 -30.47 36.33
CA ALA A 502 -6.14 -30.20 37.61
C ALA A 502 -4.84 -31.02 37.78
N ASN A 503 -3.92 -30.52 38.60
CA ASN A 503 -2.70 -31.26 38.96
C ASN A 503 -3.06 -32.56 39.72
N GLY A 504 -2.49 -33.69 39.29
CA GLY A 504 -2.82 -35.02 39.76
C GLY A 504 -4.01 -35.69 39.05
N ALA A 505 -4.66 -35.03 38.09
CA ALA A 505 -5.78 -35.62 37.37
C ALA A 505 -5.38 -36.89 36.59
N THR A 506 -6.31 -37.84 36.50
CA THR A 506 -6.24 -38.94 35.53
C THR A 506 -7.16 -38.62 34.36
N VAL A 507 -6.65 -38.73 33.13
CA VAL A 507 -7.31 -38.30 31.89
C VAL A 507 -7.37 -39.41 30.85
N SER A 508 -8.44 -39.41 30.04
CA SER A 508 -8.67 -40.38 28.97
C SER A 508 -9.61 -39.81 27.89
N GLY A 509 -9.59 -40.40 26.69
CA GLY A 509 -10.44 -39.99 25.57
C GLY A 509 -10.07 -38.61 25.00
N THR A 510 -11.05 -37.70 24.93
CA THR A 510 -10.84 -36.31 24.49
C THR A 510 -11.00 -35.37 25.68
N VAL A 511 -9.97 -34.57 25.93
CA VAL A 511 -9.87 -33.67 27.08
C VAL A 511 -9.62 -32.25 26.60
N THR A 512 -10.42 -31.30 27.08
CA THR A 512 -10.13 -29.87 26.90
C THR A 512 -9.10 -29.44 27.92
N VAL A 513 -7.94 -28.99 27.44
CA VAL A 513 -6.97 -28.27 28.26
C VAL A 513 -7.34 -26.79 28.20
N SER A 514 -7.54 -26.16 29.34
CA SER A 514 -7.95 -24.76 29.45
C SER A 514 -7.01 -24.00 30.37
N GLY A 515 -6.85 -22.70 30.12
CA GLY A 515 -6.02 -21.84 30.94
C GLY A 515 -6.47 -20.39 30.97
N THR A 516 -6.03 -19.68 31.99
CA THR A 516 -6.17 -18.23 32.12
C THR A 516 -4.80 -17.60 31.95
N ALA A 517 -4.77 -16.45 31.28
CA ALA A 517 -3.60 -15.60 31.20
C ALA A 517 -4.01 -14.13 31.35
N SER A 518 -3.17 -13.33 31.99
CA SER A 518 -3.42 -11.91 32.24
C SER A 518 -2.12 -11.13 32.30
N ASP A 519 -2.17 -9.87 31.86
CA ASP A 519 -1.02 -9.01 31.65
C ASP A 519 -1.39 -7.54 31.86
N ASN A 520 -0.42 -6.67 32.10
CA ASN A 520 -0.63 -5.22 32.32
C ASN A 520 -0.90 -4.43 31.02
N VAL A 521 -0.46 -4.91 29.85
CA VAL A 521 -0.78 -4.31 28.55
C VAL A 521 -1.66 -5.23 27.71
N GLY A 522 -1.42 -6.54 27.72
CA GLY A 522 -2.32 -7.53 27.14
C GLY A 522 -1.64 -8.80 26.62
N VAL A 523 -2.34 -9.94 26.78
CA VAL A 523 -1.88 -11.24 26.27
C VAL A 523 -2.25 -11.39 24.79
N VAL A 524 -1.27 -11.69 23.95
CA VAL A 524 -1.44 -11.90 22.50
C VAL A 524 -1.67 -13.38 22.15
N GLY A 525 -1.22 -14.32 22.99
CA GLY A 525 -1.54 -15.73 22.81
C GLY A 525 -1.04 -16.65 23.92
N VAL A 526 -1.66 -17.83 23.98
CA VAL A 526 -1.32 -18.93 24.88
C VAL A 526 -1.07 -20.20 24.07
N ARG A 527 0.12 -20.79 24.22
CA ARG A 527 0.50 -22.08 23.63
C ARG A 527 0.53 -23.15 24.72
N PHE A 528 -0.41 -24.09 24.66
CA PHE A 528 -0.37 -25.29 25.49
C PHE A 528 0.71 -26.26 24.99
N LYS A 529 1.28 -27.03 25.92
CA LYS A 529 2.35 -27.98 25.68
C LYS A 529 2.17 -29.25 26.49
N LEU A 530 2.42 -30.39 25.85
CA LEU A 530 2.48 -31.73 26.43
C LEU A 530 3.92 -32.22 26.34
N ASP A 531 4.53 -32.56 27.49
CA ASP A 531 5.92 -33.03 27.59
C ASP A 531 6.95 -32.11 26.88
N GLY A 532 6.67 -30.80 26.88
CA GLY A 532 7.48 -29.76 26.22
C GLY A 532 7.18 -29.52 24.73
N ALA A 533 6.53 -30.47 24.05
CA ALA A 533 6.05 -30.36 22.68
C ALA A 533 4.75 -29.53 22.59
N ASN A 534 4.50 -28.86 21.47
CA ASN A 534 3.30 -28.04 21.28
C ASN A 534 2.04 -28.90 21.21
N LEU A 535 1.08 -28.63 22.09
CA LEU A 535 -0.23 -29.27 22.10
C LEU A 535 -1.19 -28.40 21.28
N GLY A 536 -1.23 -28.64 19.97
CA GLY A 536 -2.05 -27.88 19.03
C GLY A 536 -1.50 -26.48 18.69
N ASN A 537 -2.40 -25.63 18.17
CA ASN A 537 -2.08 -24.26 17.77
C ASN A 537 -1.97 -23.31 18.99
N GLU A 538 -1.49 -22.09 18.76
CA GLU A 538 -1.57 -21.03 19.78
C GLU A 538 -2.98 -20.48 19.76
N ASP A 539 -3.62 -20.41 20.93
CA ASP A 539 -4.89 -19.74 21.07
C ASP A 539 -4.63 -18.25 21.30
N THR A 540 -5.14 -17.41 20.41
CA THR A 540 -4.96 -15.95 20.46
C THR A 540 -6.18 -15.23 21.03
N THR A 541 -7.19 -15.96 21.51
CA THR A 541 -8.47 -15.40 21.99
C THR A 541 -8.91 -16.06 23.28
N ALA A 542 -9.11 -15.27 24.35
CA ALA A 542 -9.70 -15.79 25.58
C ALA A 542 -11.18 -16.19 25.35
N PRO A 543 -11.69 -17.28 25.97
CA PRO A 543 -11.03 -18.15 26.94
C PRO A 543 -10.08 -19.17 26.30
N TYR A 544 -8.81 -19.16 26.72
CA TYR A 544 -7.75 -19.96 26.07
C TYR A 544 -7.93 -21.46 26.32
N ASN A 545 -8.06 -22.24 25.25
CA ASN A 545 -8.23 -23.69 25.35
C ASN A 545 -7.72 -24.46 24.12
N VAL A 546 -7.46 -25.76 24.31
CA VAL A 546 -7.18 -26.71 23.22
C VAL A 546 -7.81 -28.06 23.50
N SER A 547 -8.38 -28.68 22.47
CA SER A 547 -8.86 -30.07 22.54
C SER A 547 -7.70 -31.04 22.32
N TRP A 548 -7.50 -31.94 23.28
CA TRP A 548 -6.45 -32.96 23.26
C TRP A 548 -7.07 -34.36 23.26
N ASN A 549 -6.81 -35.12 22.20
CA ASN A 549 -7.10 -36.54 22.17
C ASN A 549 -5.98 -37.31 22.90
N THR A 550 -6.24 -37.82 24.11
CA THR A 550 -5.26 -38.57 24.89
C THR A 550 -4.99 -39.96 24.35
N THR A 551 -5.83 -40.50 23.44
CA THR A 551 -5.62 -41.85 22.86
C THR A 551 -4.43 -41.93 21.92
N THR A 552 -3.90 -40.79 21.45
CA THR A 552 -2.65 -40.71 20.69
C THR A 552 -1.42 -40.53 21.59
N THR A 553 -1.62 -40.40 22.90
CA THR A 553 -0.56 -40.27 23.91
C THR A 553 -0.41 -41.61 24.65
N PRO A 554 0.81 -42.07 24.96
CA PRO A 554 1.02 -43.27 25.77
C PRO A 554 0.27 -43.19 27.11
N ASN A 555 -0.08 -44.34 27.69
CA ASN A 555 -0.55 -44.37 29.08
C ASN A 555 0.67 -44.21 30.02
N GLY A 556 0.54 -43.38 31.04
CA GLY A 556 1.64 -43.04 31.94
C GLY A 556 1.50 -41.65 32.56
N SER A 557 2.56 -41.18 33.22
CA SER A 557 2.60 -39.80 33.75
C SER A 557 3.11 -38.83 32.68
N HIS A 558 2.41 -37.72 32.50
CA HIS A 558 2.74 -36.66 31.55
C HIS A 558 2.70 -35.29 32.22
N ILE A 559 3.35 -34.31 31.59
CA ILE A 559 3.35 -32.92 32.04
C ILE A 559 2.65 -31.99 31.04
N LEU A 560 1.72 -31.20 31.53
CA LEU A 560 1.17 -30.05 30.82
C LEU A 560 1.80 -28.75 31.32
N THR A 561 2.10 -27.86 30.38
CA THR A 561 2.47 -26.46 30.63
C THR A 561 1.79 -25.57 29.59
N ALA A 562 1.60 -24.29 29.92
CA ALA A 562 1.12 -23.29 28.98
C ALA A 562 2.14 -22.15 28.92
N VAL A 563 2.45 -21.65 27.72
CA VAL A 563 3.32 -20.49 27.52
C VAL A 563 2.45 -19.34 27.03
N ALA A 564 2.31 -18.28 27.83
CA ALA A 564 1.68 -17.04 27.40
C ALA A 564 2.74 -16.06 26.86
N ARG A 565 2.32 -15.21 25.93
CA ARG A 565 3.12 -14.08 25.41
C ARG A 565 2.27 -12.84 25.21
N ASP A 566 2.89 -11.68 25.32
CA ASP A 566 2.31 -10.36 25.02
C ASP A 566 2.70 -9.88 23.59
N ALA A 567 2.51 -8.58 23.35
CA ALA A 567 2.90 -7.90 22.11
C ALA A 567 4.36 -7.39 22.10
N ALA A 568 4.97 -7.19 23.27
CA ALA A 568 6.37 -6.78 23.42
C ALA A 568 7.37 -7.94 23.24
N GLY A 569 6.89 -9.17 23.33
CA GLY A 569 7.65 -10.40 23.22
C GLY A 569 8.01 -11.05 24.57
N ASN A 570 7.54 -10.51 25.69
CA ASN A 570 7.76 -11.15 26.99
C ASN A 570 6.94 -12.45 27.08
N LYS A 571 7.44 -13.42 27.84
CA LYS A 571 6.88 -14.78 27.91
C LYS A 571 6.99 -15.35 29.31
N THR A 572 5.95 -16.08 29.71
CA THR A 572 5.94 -16.87 30.94
C THR A 572 5.45 -18.27 30.62
N THR A 573 6.06 -19.26 31.27
CA THR A 573 5.56 -20.64 31.27
C THR A 573 4.83 -20.87 32.60
N SER A 574 3.64 -21.50 32.54
CA SER A 574 2.84 -21.83 33.71
C SER A 574 3.59 -22.78 34.65
N SER A 575 3.10 -22.90 35.88
CA SER A 575 3.40 -24.07 36.70
C SER A 575 3.08 -25.37 35.95
N THR A 576 3.86 -26.41 36.22
CA THR A 576 3.68 -27.74 35.63
C THR A 576 2.48 -28.45 36.26
N ILE A 577 1.51 -28.81 35.42
CA ILE A 577 0.45 -29.76 35.77
C ILE A 577 0.98 -31.16 35.48
N ARG A 578 1.20 -31.98 36.52
CA ARG A 578 1.44 -33.42 36.36
C ARG A 578 0.09 -34.13 36.30
N LEU A 579 -0.07 -35.04 35.36
CA LEU A 579 -1.27 -35.86 35.22
C LEU A 579 -0.92 -37.29 34.81
N THR A 580 -1.91 -38.16 34.84
CA THR A 580 -1.81 -39.54 34.36
C THR A 580 -2.71 -39.72 33.16
N VAL A 581 -2.16 -40.03 31.99
CA VAL A 581 -2.95 -40.56 30.87
C VAL A 581 -3.25 -42.02 31.18
N SER A 582 -4.53 -42.34 31.30
CA SER A 582 -5.02 -43.70 31.54
C SER A 582 -6.19 -43.98 30.62
N ASN A 583 -5.89 -44.20 29.34
CA ASN A 583 -6.82 -44.80 28.40
C ASN A 583 -6.99 -46.27 28.81
N SER A 584 -7.85 -46.52 29.80
CA SER A 584 -8.13 -47.85 30.33
C SER A 584 -8.84 -48.69 29.28
N THR A 585 -8.32 -49.89 29.01
CA THR A 585 -9.06 -50.94 28.30
C THR A 585 -10.08 -51.56 29.25
N GLY A 586 -11.08 -50.77 29.65
CA GLY A 586 -12.29 -51.31 30.30
C GLY A 586 -12.92 -52.34 29.38
N GLY A 587 -13.22 -53.53 29.91
CA GLY A 587 -13.50 -54.73 29.11
C GLY A 587 -14.53 -54.49 28.01
N GLN A 588 -14.14 -54.75 26.76
CA GLN A 588 -15.07 -54.63 25.63
C GLN A 588 -16.27 -55.58 25.83
N LEU A 589 -17.46 -55.01 25.69
CA LEU A 589 -18.69 -55.78 25.44
C LEU A 589 -18.46 -56.71 24.25
N SER A 590 -18.31 -58.00 24.54
CA SER A 590 -18.10 -59.02 23.53
C SER A 590 -19.47 -59.49 23.05
N ARG A 591 -19.73 -59.33 21.75
CA ARG A 591 -21.02 -59.68 21.13
C ARG A 591 -20.91 -60.99 20.36
N PHE A 592 -21.62 -62.00 20.84
CA PHE A 592 -21.69 -63.31 20.20
C PHE A 592 -23.01 -63.45 19.47
N ASN A 593 -22.96 -63.60 18.15
CA ASN A 593 -24.11 -64.07 17.38
C ASN A 593 -24.25 -65.60 17.58
N PRO A 594 -25.46 -66.18 17.48
CA PRO A 594 -25.62 -67.63 17.57
C PRO A 594 -24.90 -68.34 16.42
N VAL A 595 -24.13 -69.36 16.76
CA VAL A 595 -23.51 -70.27 15.77
C VAL A 595 -24.53 -71.24 15.19
N ALA A 596 -25.64 -71.47 15.88
CA ALA A 596 -26.82 -72.17 15.40
C ALA A 596 -28.08 -71.59 16.06
N ASP A 597 -29.17 -71.42 15.31
CA ASP A 597 -30.51 -71.28 15.84
C ASP A 597 -31.52 -72.12 15.03
N ALA A 598 -32.68 -72.40 15.61
CA ALA A 598 -33.81 -73.04 14.93
C ALA A 598 -35.04 -72.92 15.83
N TYR A 599 -36.24 -72.93 15.25
CA TYR A 599 -37.42 -73.36 16.02
C TYR A 599 -37.82 -74.79 15.63
N VAL A 600 -38.42 -75.50 16.57
CA VAL A 600 -39.04 -76.82 16.35
C VAL A 600 -40.54 -76.69 16.53
N ARG A 601 -41.33 -77.50 15.82
CA ARG A 601 -42.79 -77.49 15.87
C ARG A 601 -43.37 -78.90 15.88
N GLY A 602 -44.24 -79.21 16.82
CA GLY A 602 -44.80 -80.56 16.95
C GLY A 602 -45.95 -80.90 15.98
N GLY A 603 -46.58 -82.06 16.22
CA GLY A 603 -47.65 -82.62 15.38
C GLY A 603 -47.18 -83.00 13.97
N THR A 604 -47.97 -82.63 12.95
CA THR A 604 -47.67 -82.93 11.53
C THR A 604 -46.33 -82.36 11.05
N TYR A 605 -45.79 -81.36 11.75
CA TYR A 605 -44.51 -80.73 11.43
C TYR A 605 -43.33 -81.32 12.23
N ALA A 606 -43.55 -82.35 13.04
CA ALA A 606 -42.58 -82.80 14.05
C ALA A 606 -41.25 -83.34 13.49
N SER A 607 -41.24 -83.80 12.23
CA SER A 607 -40.02 -84.23 11.51
C SER A 607 -39.44 -83.15 10.59
N GLN A 608 -39.98 -81.93 10.59
CA GLN A 608 -39.45 -80.82 9.79
C GLN A 608 -38.39 -80.04 10.57
N ASN A 609 -37.36 -79.60 9.84
CA ASN A 609 -36.34 -78.68 10.31
C ASN A 609 -36.69 -77.25 9.85
N PHE A 610 -36.47 -76.26 10.73
CA PHE A 610 -36.67 -74.85 10.43
C PHE A 610 -35.43 -74.00 10.72
N GLY A 611 -34.22 -74.59 10.71
CA GLY A 611 -32.98 -73.88 11.06
C GLY A 611 -32.58 -72.76 10.10
N THR A 612 -33.04 -72.79 8.85
CA THR A 612 -32.78 -71.75 7.85
C THR A 612 -33.92 -70.72 7.72
N ALA A 613 -34.88 -70.74 8.65
CA ALA A 613 -36.00 -69.80 8.63
C ALA A 613 -35.57 -68.44 9.19
N PHE A 614 -35.81 -67.36 8.45
CA PHE A 614 -35.53 -65.97 8.86
C PHE A 614 -36.30 -65.50 10.12
N VAL A 615 -37.15 -66.34 10.71
CA VAL A 615 -37.96 -66.03 11.88
C VAL A 615 -37.97 -67.24 12.81
N LEU A 616 -37.67 -66.98 14.08
CA LEU A 616 -37.83 -67.91 15.19
C LEU A 616 -39.26 -67.76 15.75
N GLU A 617 -39.94 -68.87 16.01
CA GLU A 617 -41.33 -68.89 16.47
C GLU A 617 -41.48 -69.63 17.81
N GLU A 618 -42.01 -68.96 18.84
CA GLU A 618 -42.35 -69.56 20.13
C GLU A 618 -43.87 -69.61 20.34
N LYS A 619 -44.38 -70.77 20.78
CA LYS A 619 -45.80 -70.95 21.14
C LYS A 619 -45.96 -72.11 22.13
N ASN A 620 -46.71 -71.89 23.20
CA ASN A 620 -47.21 -72.96 24.07
C ASN A 620 -48.73 -72.95 24.01
N SER A 621 -49.31 -74.07 23.60
CA SER A 621 -50.70 -74.17 23.20
C SER A 621 -51.48 -75.33 23.80
N ASN A 622 -50.88 -76.06 24.75
CA ASN A 622 -51.41 -77.29 25.37
C ASN A 622 -51.86 -78.40 24.40
N LEU A 623 -51.53 -78.25 23.11
CA LEU A 623 -51.72 -79.20 22.03
C LEU A 623 -50.35 -79.37 21.35
N ASP A 624 -49.75 -80.55 21.49
CA ASP A 624 -48.43 -80.88 20.91
C ASP A 624 -48.30 -80.54 19.42
N SER A 625 -49.42 -80.44 18.68
CA SER A 625 -49.47 -80.13 17.25
C SER A 625 -49.27 -78.66 16.86
N TYR A 626 -49.29 -77.73 17.81
CA TYR A 626 -49.09 -76.30 17.55
C TYR A 626 -48.03 -75.64 18.42
N ASP A 627 -47.50 -76.38 19.38
CA ASP A 627 -46.37 -75.96 20.21
C ASP A 627 -45.11 -75.75 19.37
N ARG A 628 -44.37 -74.70 19.74
CA ARG A 628 -43.12 -74.31 19.12
C ARG A 628 -42.12 -73.82 20.16
N ARG A 629 -40.88 -74.23 20.00
CA ARG A 629 -39.76 -73.86 20.88
C ARG A 629 -38.59 -73.42 20.02
N THR A 630 -37.97 -72.31 20.41
CA THR A 630 -36.77 -71.79 19.76
C THR A 630 -35.54 -72.29 20.51
N PHE A 631 -34.50 -72.69 19.78
CA PHE A 631 -33.21 -73.08 20.31
C PHE A 631 -32.13 -72.14 19.75
N LEU A 632 -31.21 -71.71 20.60
CA LEU A 632 -30.07 -70.86 20.26
C LEU A 632 -28.80 -71.49 20.82
N ARG A 633 -27.71 -71.57 20.05
CA ARG A 633 -26.40 -71.99 20.53
C ARG A 633 -25.34 -70.95 20.21
N PHE A 634 -24.55 -70.58 21.21
CA PHE A 634 -23.44 -69.64 21.11
C PHE A 634 -22.11 -70.34 21.40
N GLU A 635 -21.02 -69.83 20.83
CA GLU A 635 -19.66 -70.34 20.96
C GLU A 635 -18.79 -69.24 21.61
N LEU A 636 -18.34 -69.47 22.85
CA LEU A 636 -17.66 -68.47 23.68
C LEU A 636 -16.17 -68.80 23.89
N SER A 637 -15.57 -69.67 23.07
CA SER A 637 -14.15 -70.04 23.16
C SER A 637 -13.16 -68.86 23.06
N SER A 638 -13.56 -67.71 22.52
CA SER A 638 -12.74 -66.48 22.56
C SER A 638 -12.66 -65.82 23.94
N ILE A 639 -13.55 -66.17 24.88
CA ILE A 639 -13.48 -65.72 26.27
C ILE A 639 -12.41 -66.55 26.98
N THR A 640 -11.31 -65.90 27.37
CA THR A 640 -10.17 -66.56 28.03
C THR A 640 -10.43 -66.87 29.51
N GLY A 641 -11.22 -66.04 30.20
CA GLY A 641 -11.61 -66.24 31.60
C GLY A 641 -12.51 -67.46 31.84
N THR A 642 -12.60 -67.87 33.11
CA THR A 642 -13.50 -68.94 33.60
C THR A 642 -14.79 -68.40 34.24
N SER A 643 -14.90 -67.08 34.37
CA SER A 643 -16.10 -66.37 34.81
C SER A 643 -16.21 -65.01 34.12
N ILE A 644 -17.41 -64.45 34.13
CA ILE A 644 -17.80 -63.15 33.56
C ILE A 644 -18.63 -62.36 34.58
N SER A 645 -18.56 -61.03 34.50
CA SER A 645 -19.38 -60.13 35.33
C SER A 645 -20.86 -60.06 34.88
N GLN A 646 -21.13 -60.14 33.58
CA GLN A 646 -22.50 -60.10 33.04
C GLN A 646 -22.62 -60.81 31.68
N ALA A 647 -23.69 -61.60 31.49
CA ALA A 647 -24.17 -62.00 30.17
C ALA A 647 -25.67 -61.69 29.98
N THR A 648 -26.00 -61.10 28.84
CA THR A 648 -27.36 -60.71 28.47
C THR A 648 -27.69 -61.22 27.06
N LEU A 649 -28.62 -62.16 26.95
CA LEU A 649 -29.20 -62.55 25.67
C LEU A 649 -30.19 -61.47 25.23
N LYS A 650 -30.04 -60.97 24.01
CA LYS A 650 -30.96 -60.01 23.38
C LYS A 650 -31.60 -60.62 22.14
N LEU A 651 -32.91 -60.43 22.03
CA LEU A 651 -33.70 -60.84 20.87
C LEU A 651 -34.48 -59.65 20.33
N TYR A 652 -34.63 -59.57 19.01
CA TYR A 652 -35.50 -58.59 18.37
C TYR A 652 -36.83 -59.25 18.01
N VAL A 653 -37.87 -58.89 18.76
CA VAL A 653 -39.24 -59.35 18.50
C VAL A 653 -39.75 -58.63 17.26
N THR A 654 -40.19 -59.38 16.26
CA THR A 654 -40.73 -58.85 15.00
C THR A 654 -42.25 -58.73 15.04
N SER A 655 -42.93 -59.66 15.70
CA SER A 655 -44.34 -59.52 16.04
C SER A 655 -44.76 -60.36 17.24
N LEU A 656 -45.67 -59.80 18.05
CA LEU A 656 -46.48 -60.55 19.00
C LEU A 656 -47.91 -60.68 18.44
N VAL A 657 -48.34 -61.91 18.17
CA VAL A 657 -49.70 -62.18 17.69
C VAL A 657 -50.59 -62.50 18.89
N ASP A 658 -51.67 -61.73 19.03
CA ASP A 658 -52.75 -61.90 20.03
C ASP A 658 -52.37 -61.76 21.51
N GLY A 659 -51.31 -61.01 21.85
CA GLY A 659 -51.00 -60.59 23.23
C GLY A 659 -50.45 -61.73 24.10
N THR A 660 -49.13 -61.94 24.02
CA THR A 660 -48.43 -63.10 24.59
C THR A 660 -48.08 -62.95 26.07
N ALA A 661 -48.04 -64.08 26.76
CA ALA A 661 -47.43 -64.23 28.08
C ALA A 661 -45.89 -64.06 28.05
N PRO A 662 -45.21 -63.92 29.21
CA PRO A 662 -43.75 -63.82 29.24
C PRO A 662 -43.07 -65.06 28.66
N ILE A 663 -42.15 -64.84 27.73
CA ILE A 663 -41.26 -65.92 27.25
C ILE A 663 -40.22 -66.20 28.31
N ALA A 664 -39.99 -67.48 28.56
CA ALA A 664 -39.00 -68.03 29.46
C ALA A 664 -37.82 -68.59 28.67
N VAL A 665 -36.61 -68.35 29.17
CA VAL A 665 -35.36 -68.94 28.70
C VAL A 665 -35.01 -70.11 29.61
N PHE A 666 -34.71 -71.26 29.03
CA PHE A 666 -34.34 -72.49 29.70
C PHE A 666 -32.92 -72.90 29.31
N ALA A 667 -32.20 -73.53 30.25
CA ALA A 667 -30.92 -74.17 29.97
C ALA A 667 -31.12 -75.39 29.05
N VAL A 668 -30.23 -75.60 28.08
CA VAL A 668 -30.17 -76.85 27.30
C VAL A 668 -28.82 -77.50 27.56
N PRO A 669 -28.75 -78.61 28.32
CA PRO A 669 -27.47 -79.22 28.71
C PRO A 669 -26.69 -79.94 27.59
N SER A 670 -27.24 -80.04 26.38
CA SER A 670 -26.58 -80.67 25.25
C SER A 670 -26.34 -79.68 24.11
N ASP A 671 -25.08 -79.56 23.72
CA ASP A 671 -24.63 -78.77 22.56
C ASP A 671 -24.48 -79.61 21.27
N SER A 672 -24.92 -80.87 21.29
CA SER A 672 -24.77 -81.80 20.15
C SER A 672 -25.78 -81.58 19.02
N TRP A 673 -26.73 -80.66 19.17
CA TRP A 673 -27.74 -80.38 18.15
C TRP A 673 -27.19 -79.45 17.07
N THR A 674 -27.66 -79.65 15.84
CA THR A 674 -27.30 -78.83 14.68
C THR A 674 -28.52 -78.09 14.15
N GLU A 675 -28.29 -76.85 13.70
CA GLU A 675 -29.24 -75.96 13.04
C GLU A 675 -30.07 -76.67 11.97
N THR A 676 -29.43 -77.44 11.08
CA THR A 676 -30.09 -78.18 9.99
C THR A 676 -30.58 -79.58 10.35
N GLY A 677 -30.26 -80.09 11.55
CA GLY A 677 -30.61 -81.45 11.99
C GLY A 677 -31.69 -81.51 13.08
N ILE A 678 -31.96 -80.40 13.76
CA ILE A 678 -32.94 -80.33 14.85
C ILE A 678 -34.39 -80.29 14.31
N THR A 679 -35.26 -81.08 14.92
CA THR A 679 -36.69 -81.23 14.63
C THR A 679 -37.40 -81.42 15.97
N TRP A 680 -38.74 -81.41 16.02
CA TRP A 680 -39.44 -81.67 17.27
C TRP A 680 -39.15 -83.08 17.83
N ASN A 681 -39.01 -84.06 16.93
CA ASN A 681 -38.81 -85.47 17.28
C ASN A 681 -37.40 -85.79 17.83
N ASN A 682 -36.41 -84.92 17.62
CA ASN A 682 -35.03 -85.11 18.10
C ASN A 682 -34.46 -83.87 18.83
N GLN A 683 -35.33 -82.94 19.26
CA GLN A 683 -34.91 -81.77 20.04
C GLN A 683 -34.21 -82.21 21.33
N PRO A 684 -33.14 -81.52 21.78
CA PRO A 684 -32.46 -81.86 23.01
C PRO A 684 -33.36 -81.61 24.22
N ALA A 685 -33.18 -82.40 25.28
CA ALA A 685 -33.82 -82.13 26.56
C ALA A 685 -33.35 -80.78 27.13
N PHE A 686 -34.27 -80.06 27.78
CA PHE A 686 -34.00 -78.78 28.44
C PHE A 686 -34.19 -78.92 29.96
N GLY A 687 -33.45 -78.11 30.71
CA GLY A 687 -33.45 -78.08 32.18
C GLY A 687 -34.37 -77.01 32.76
N SER A 688 -33.97 -76.45 33.89
CA SER A 688 -34.72 -75.41 34.59
C SER A 688 -34.81 -74.10 33.80
N GLN A 689 -35.88 -73.34 34.08
CA GLN A 689 -36.02 -71.96 33.65
C GLN A 689 -34.93 -71.10 34.30
N LEU A 690 -34.23 -70.31 33.48
CA LEU A 690 -33.20 -69.36 33.91
C LEU A 690 -33.79 -68.00 34.26
N VAL A 691 -34.67 -67.49 33.39
CA VAL A 691 -35.28 -66.16 33.47
C VAL A 691 -36.52 -66.13 32.56
N SER A 692 -37.50 -65.30 32.89
CA SER A 692 -38.62 -64.97 31.99
C SER A 692 -38.85 -63.47 31.94
N THR A 693 -39.46 -62.96 30.86
CA THR A 693 -39.72 -61.53 30.68
C THR A 693 -40.88 -61.29 29.70
N SER A 694 -41.70 -60.30 30.00
CA SER A 694 -42.78 -59.83 29.11
C SER A 694 -42.18 -59.19 27.86
N LEU A 695 -42.69 -59.54 26.68
CA LEU A 695 -42.15 -59.08 25.41
C LEU A 695 -42.80 -57.79 24.91
N PRO A 696 -42.06 -56.92 24.19
CA PRO A 696 -42.64 -55.81 23.44
C PRO A 696 -43.31 -56.32 22.15
N THR A 697 -44.34 -55.63 21.66
CA THR A 697 -45.03 -55.97 20.39
C THR A 697 -44.08 -56.02 19.19
N THR A 698 -43.10 -55.13 19.16
CA THR A 698 -41.94 -55.15 18.25
C THR A 698 -40.77 -54.47 18.99
N GLY A 699 -39.54 -54.97 18.81
CA GLY A 699 -38.33 -54.35 19.35
C GLY A 699 -37.44 -55.29 20.15
N TRP A 700 -36.38 -54.72 20.74
CA TRP A 700 -35.43 -55.48 21.55
C TRP A 700 -36.01 -55.87 22.91
N THR A 701 -35.89 -57.14 23.25
CA THR A 701 -35.99 -57.68 24.62
C THR A 701 -34.62 -58.11 25.13
N SER A 702 -34.48 -58.35 26.44
CA SER A 702 -33.21 -58.73 27.08
C SER A 702 -33.44 -59.69 28.24
N PHE A 703 -32.61 -60.73 28.30
CA PHE A 703 -32.66 -61.79 29.30
C PHE A 703 -31.30 -61.92 29.99
N ASN A 704 -31.26 -61.75 31.31
CA ASN A 704 -30.04 -61.98 32.08
C ASN A 704 -29.81 -63.49 32.22
N VAL A 705 -28.73 -63.99 31.62
CA VAL A 705 -28.34 -65.41 31.61
C VAL A 705 -26.97 -65.63 32.26
N THR A 706 -26.45 -64.63 32.98
CA THR A 706 -25.09 -64.58 33.55
C THR A 706 -24.71 -65.85 34.31
N SER A 707 -25.58 -66.33 35.21
CA SER A 707 -25.30 -67.53 36.03
C SER A 707 -25.11 -68.80 35.20
N PHE A 708 -25.88 -68.96 34.11
CA PHE A 708 -25.77 -70.12 33.23
C PHE A 708 -24.57 -70.00 32.29
N VAL A 709 -24.30 -68.82 31.75
CA VAL A 709 -23.08 -68.59 30.94
C VAL A 709 -21.83 -68.84 31.77
N ASN A 710 -21.80 -68.39 33.04
CA ASN A 710 -20.74 -68.72 33.98
C ASN A 710 -20.58 -70.23 34.21
N SER A 711 -21.67 -71.01 34.32
CA SER A 711 -21.55 -72.47 34.46
C SER A 711 -20.98 -73.16 33.22
N GLN A 712 -21.19 -72.60 32.01
CA GLN A 712 -20.62 -73.14 30.78
C GLN A 712 -19.18 -72.68 30.49
N LEU A 713 -18.78 -71.50 30.98
CA LEU A 713 -17.40 -71.00 30.84
C LEU A 713 -16.37 -71.80 31.66
N ALA A 714 -16.82 -72.47 32.72
CA ALA A 714 -16.06 -73.48 33.45
C ALA A 714 -16.03 -74.85 32.74
N GLY A 715 -16.88 -75.05 31.73
CA GLY A 715 -17.03 -76.28 30.93
C GLY A 715 -16.46 -76.13 29.52
N ASP A 716 -17.25 -76.50 28.51
CA ASP A 716 -16.83 -76.53 27.10
C ASP A 716 -16.93 -75.17 26.37
N LYS A 717 -17.37 -74.12 27.07
CA LYS A 717 -17.60 -72.75 26.58
C LYS A 717 -18.66 -72.63 25.47
N LYS A 718 -19.59 -73.57 25.37
CA LYS A 718 -20.80 -73.44 24.54
C LYS A 718 -22.02 -73.12 25.38
N VAL A 719 -22.95 -72.39 24.81
CA VAL A 719 -24.17 -71.95 25.50
C VAL A 719 -25.36 -72.30 24.63
N SER A 720 -25.98 -73.45 24.90
CA SER A 720 -27.29 -73.81 24.34
C SER A 720 -28.44 -73.35 25.25
N LEU A 721 -29.39 -72.65 24.66
CA LEU A 721 -30.58 -72.08 25.31
C LEU A 721 -31.83 -72.47 24.53
N MET A 722 -32.95 -72.61 25.23
CA MET A 722 -34.27 -72.82 24.64
C MET A 722 -35.23 -71.73 25.12
N LEU A 723 -36.09 -71.23 24.23
CA LEU A 723 -37.12 -70.25 24.53
C LEU A 723 -38.52 -70.81 24.27
N TRP A 724 -39.41 -70.61 25.25
CA TRP A 724 -40.79 -71.06 25.19
C TRP A 724 -41.69 -70.22 26.11
N ASP A 725 -42.99 -70.19 25.81
CA ASP A 725 -44.01 -69.63 26.70
C ASP A 725 -44.23 -70.61 27.87
N SER A 726 -44.00 -70.18 29.10
CA SER A 726 -44.14 -71.03 30.30
C SER A 726 -45.58 -71.11 30.83
N THR A 727 -46.53 -70.41 30.22
CA THR A 727 -47.90 -70.20 30.75
C THR A 727 -49.02 -70.88 29.96
N GLN A 728 -48.72 -71.48 28.81
CA GLN A 728 -49.68 -72.11 27.89
C GLN A 728 -50.72 -71.13 27.29
N ALA A 729 -50.35 -69.88 27.01
CA ALA A 729 -51.31 -68.84 26.60
C ALA A 729 -51.91 -69.01 25.17
N MET A 730 -51.50 -70.04 24.42
CA MET A 730 -51.85 -70.29 23.01
C MET A 730 -51.42 -69.18 22.03
N LYS A 731 -50.54 -68.27 22.43
CA LYS A 731 -50.11 -67.11 21.63
C LYS A 731 -48.82 -67.39 20.84
N LEU A 732 -48.62 -66.67 19.75
CA LEU A 732 -47.46 -66.85 18.87
C LEU A 732 -46.54 -65.62 18.97
N VAL A 733 -45.31 -65.86 19.38
CA VAL A 733 -44.20 -64.90 19.31
C VAL A 733 -43.42 -65.14 18.02
N ARG A 734 -42.90 -64.06 17.44
CA ARG A 734 -41.92 -64.10 16.36
C ARG A 734 -40.74 -63.20 16.70
N SER A 735 -39.52 -63.74 16.56
CA SER A 735 -38.28 -62.98 16.66
C SER A 735 -37.38 -63.23 15.45
N ASN A 736 -36.45 -62.32 15.18
CA ASN A 736 -35.45 -62.51 14.13
C ASN A 736 -34.57 -63.73 14.44
N SER A 737 -34.30 -64.56 13.44
CA SER A 737 -33.20 -65.52 13.46
C SER A 737 -31.86 -64.90 13.05
N ARG A 738 -30.80 -65.70 13.08
CA ARG A 738 -29.45 -65.35 12.64
C ARG A 738 -29.31 -65.10 11.14
N GLU A 739 -30.25 -65.51 10.30
CA GLU A 739 -30.21 -65.29 8.84
C GLU A 739 -30.37 -63.80 8.49
N ASN A 740 -31.12 -63.06 9.30
CA ASN A 740 -31.40 -61.63 9.09
C ASN A 740 -30.11 -60.80 9.02
N SER A 741 -29.97 -59.86 8.09
CA SER A 741 -28.76 -59.01 8.01
C SER A 741 -28.63 -58.00 9.17
N VAL A 742 -29.74 -57.69 9.85
CA VAL A 742 -29.82 -56.74 10.97
C VAL A 742 -30.65 -57.33 12.12
N ASN A 743 -30.43 -56.84 13.34
CA ASN A 743 -31.20 -57.21 14.53
C ASN A 743 -31.30 -58.74 14.78
N ARG A 744 -30.19 -59.47 14.56
CA ARG A 744 -30.05 -60.90 14.90
C ARG A 744 -30.12 -61.10 16.44
N PRO A 745 -30.40 -62.33 16.91
CA PRO A 745 -30.10 -62.71 18.29
C PRO A 745 -28.63 -62.41 18.63
N VAL A 746 -28.37 -61.88 19.82
CA VAL A 746 -26.99 -61.62 20.29
C VAL A 746 -26.87 -61.89 21.78
N LEU A 747 -25.81 -62.60 22.17
CA LEU A 747 -25.39 -62.72 23.56
C LEU A 747 -24.30 -61.67 23.80
N GLU A 748 -24.63 -60.65 24.57
CA GLU A 748 -23.66 -59.63 25.02
C GLU A 748 -23.01 -60.09 26.32
N VAL A 749 -21.68 -60.13 26.35
CA VAL A 749 -20.90 -60.58 27.50
C VAL A 749 -19.89 -59.52 27.91
N THR A 750 -19.86 -59.23 29.21
CA THR A 750 -18.86 -58.39 29.87
C THR A 750 -17.98 -59.31 30.72
N PRO A 751 -16.65 -59.36 30.51
CA PRO A 751 -15.71 -60.11 31.34
C PRO A 751 -15.82 -59.80 32.84
#